data_AF-A0A9P0ZX67-F1
#
_entry.id   AF-A0A9P0ZX67-F1
#
_cell.length_a   1.000
_cell.length_b   1.000
_cell.length_c   1.000
_cell.angle_alpha   90.00
_cell.angle_beta   90.00
_cell.angle_gamma   90.00
#
_symmetry.space_group_name_H-M   'P 1'
#
loop_
_entity.id
_entity.type
_entity.pdbx_description
1 polymer ?
#
loop_
_entity_poly.entity_id
_entity_poly.type
_entity_poly.pdbx_seq_one_letter_code
_entity_poly.pdbx_strand_id
1 'polypeptide(L)'
;MAVGATFSGHNLRFPTSAEAIMSSYSPIPKHLPSAFACAAMISKSGISARNSVTQRHTNNTPRYDRGSNEGNLTKDYLQESKDLLRSDGGPPRWLCPLDCSSIRPQHSPLLLFLPGIDGVGLGLLSHHKALGEIFEVCCLHIPLTDRSTFTDLVKLVEETVRSEYSNAPKRPIYLVGESIGACLALAVAARNPDIDLVLILANPATSFSRSRLHCLLGLTDATSKLSYPTIIYLLRFVLGIPLRMTVSIFGKRLSMQQTAEELTQNAAALSSCVFVLAHVLPLETLFWRLKMLKSAAAYVNSRLHAVKAQTLILSSGRDELLPSQDEGERLRRVLPNCDIREFNDCGHALFMEKDMDLVCVIKKAGIYKRGVRRDCVSDYLLPKLSEFQRVYEPFRWTEVAFNPVMVSTLGNGKIVEGLAGIPSEGPVLVVGYHMMLGAELIPLVSRFLLEKEVVLRGMGHPMMFSRQGEGGLLPELSSYDPFRYMGAVPVSASNFFKLMSSNSHVLLYPGGMREALHRKGEEYQLFWPEQSEFVRMAARFGAKIIPFGVVGEDDIGELLFDYHDLIKIPYFKDAIEKLTAEAVKLRSTAEGELANQDVHLPIILPKLPGRFYYYFGKPIETEGREDLKRRDKAHEVYLEVKLEVNKCIAYLKEKREKDPYRNLVARLHYQATHGFRSQVPTFEL
;
A
#
# COMPACT_ATOMS: atom_id res chain seq x y z
N MET A 1 33.28 37.75 -58.11
CA MET A 1 32.89 36.53 -58.86
C MET A 1 31.84 35.83 -58.00
N ALA A 2 30.52 35.99 -58.23
CA ALA A 2 29.71 35.45 -59.35
C ALA A 2 29.49 33.92 -59.16
N VAL A 3 28.28 33.32 -59.12
CA VAL A 3 26.84 33.70 -59.33
C VAL A 3 25.99 32.78 -58.40
N GLY A 4 24.75 33.04 -57.94
CA GLY A 4 23.81 34.19 -57.99
C GLY A 4 22.31 33.75 -57.98
N ALA A 5 21.38 34.71 -57.99
CA ALA A 5 19.94 34.61 -58.41
C ALA A 5 18.94 33.76 -57.54
N THR A 6 18.08 34.35 -56.69
CA THR A 6 16.72 34.98 -56.94
C THR A 6 15.56 33.99 -57.20
N PHE A 7 14.30 34.14 -56.75
CA PHE A 7 13.60 34.94 -55.71
C PHE A 7 12.13 34.42 -55.59
N SER A 8 11.33 34.94 -54.63
CA SER A 8 9.86 34.79 -54.47
C SER A 8 9.32 33.40 -54.03
N GLY A 9 8.25 33.27 -53.23
CA GLY A 9 7.48 34.28 -52.50
C GLY A 9 5.96 34.12 -52.66
N HIS A 10 5.26 33.57 -51.67
CA HIS A 10 3.80 33.71 -51.53
C HIS A 10 3.34 33.61 -50.06
N ASN A 11 2.43 34.51 -49.68
CA ASN A 11 1.84 34.57 -48.34
C ASN A 11 0.78 33.47 -48.13
N LEU A 12 0.73 32.89 -46.92
CA LEU A 12 -0.51 32.37 -46.34
C LEU A 12 -0.64 32.84 -44.88
N ARG A 13 -1.80 33.43 -44.56
CA ARG A 13 -2.13 33.96 -43.23
C ARG A 13 -2.52 32.82 -42.29
N PHE A 14 -2.07 32.87 -41.05
CA PHE A 14 -2.64 32.05 -39.96
C PHE A 14 -3.95 32.67 -39.47
N PRO A 15 -5.08 31.93 -39.41
CA PRO A 15 -6.29 32.39 -38.74
C PRO A 15 -6.23 32.07 -37.24
N THR A 16 -6.57 33.07 -36.43
CA THR A 16 -6.92 32.94 -35.02
C THR A 16 -8.20 32.11 -34.84
N SER A 17 -8.16 31.02 -34.07
CA SER A 17 -9.31 30.53 -33.30
C SER A 17 -8.85 29.56 -32.20
N ALA A 18 -9.00 29.97 -30.94
CA ALA A 18 -8.59 29.18 -29.76
C ALA A 18 -9.65 28.16 -29.32
N GLU A 19 -10.75 28.00 -30.07
CA GLU A 19 -11.94 27.25 -29.65
C GLU A 19 -12.13 25.93 -30.40
N ALA A 20 -11.36 25.67 -31.47
CA ALA A 20 -11.54 24.48 -32.32
C ALA A 20 -10.86 23.19 -31.78
N ILE A 21 -10.09 23.26 -30.69
CA ILE A 21 -9.35 22.11 -30.13
C ILE A 21 -10.10 21.43 -28.96
N MET A 22 -11.15 22.06 -28.40
CA MET A 22 -11.83 21.57 -27.19
C MET A 22 -13.03 20.62 -27.42
N SER A 23 -13.35 20.24 -28.65
CA SER A 23 -14.60 19.50 -28.96
C SER A 23 -14.42 18.01 -29.34
N SER A 24 -13.21 17.45 -29.26
CA SER A 24 -12.90 16.12 -29.83
C SER A 24 -12.20 15.12 -28.87
N TYR A 25 -12.50 15.17 -27.57
CA TYR A 25 -12.11 14.11 -26.62
C TYR A 25 -13.26 13.64 -25.71
N SER A 26 -13.48 12.32 -25.73
CA SER A 26 -14.34 11.56 -24.80
C SER A 26 -13.88 11.70 -23.34
N PRO A 27 -14.74 11.37 -22.33
CA PRO A 27 -14.62 11.98 -21.01
C PRO A 27 -13.33 11.68 -20.24
N ILE A 28 -12.82 12.76 -19.67
CA ILE A 28 -11.61 12.91 -18.84
C ILE A 28 -11.56 11.85 -17.71
N PRO A 29 -10.39 11.22 -17.43
CA PRO A 29 -10.23 10.34 -16.28
C PRO A 29 -10.31 11.13 -14.97
N LYS A 30 -11.12 10.63 -14.00
CA LYS A 30 -11.46 11.31 -12.73
C LYS A 30 -10.34 11.39 -11.69
N HIS A 31 -9.10 11.09 -12.05
CA HIS A 31 -7.99 11.01 -11.09
C HIS A 31 -6.87 11.97 -11.49
N LEU A 32 -6.68 13.01 -10.67
CA LEU A 32 -5.44 13.78 -10.70
C LEU A 32 -4.28 12.81 -10.37
N PRO A 33 -3.16 12.84 -11.10
CA PRO A 33 -2.04 11.96 -10.80
C PRO A 33 -1.42 12.35 -9.45
N SER A 34 -1.39 11.41 -8.48
CA SER A 34 -0.60 11.60 -7.24
C SER A 34 0.87 11.92 -7.57
N ALA A 35 1.64 12.53 -6.67
CA ALA A 35 3.03 12.93 -6.91
C ALA A 35 3.93 11.81 -7.53
N PHE A 36 3.67 10.55 -7.18
CA PHE A 36 4.36 9.38 -7.77
C PHE A 36 4.10 9.14 -9.25
N ALA A 37 2.99 9.63 -9.78
CA ALA A 37 2.62 9.44 -11.16
C ALA A 37 3.43 10.32 -12.12
N CYS A 38 4.06 11.41 -11.67
CA CYS A 38 5.03 12.14 -12.53
C CYS A 38 6.26 11.26 -12.82
N ALA A 39 6.70 10.47 -11.83
CA ALA A 39 7.73 9.47 -12.01
C ALA A 39 7.24 8.24 -12.83
N ALA A 40 5.97 7.84 -12.67
CA ALA A 40 5.37 6.77 -13.47
C ALA A 40 5.01 7.17 -14.92
N MET A 41 4.87 8.47 -15.23
CA MET A 41 4.65 8.96 -16.60
C MET A 41 5.85 8.61 -17.50
N ILE A 42 7.07 8.71 -16.98
CA ILE A 42 8.32 8.33 -17.67
C ILE A 42 8.29 6.84 -18.08
N SER A 43 7.65 5.98 -17.29
CA SER A 43 7.48 4.55 -17.61
C SER A 43 6.51 4.28 -18.78
N LYS A 44 5.63 5.22 -19.15
CA LYS A 44 4.63 5.01 -20.22
C LYS A 44 5.06 5.55 -21.59
N SER A 45 6.12 6.36 -21.66
CA SER A 45 6.58 7.03 -22.89
C SER A 45 7.92 6.49 -23.42
N GLY A 46 8.10 5.17 -23.46
CA GLY A 46 9.37 4.53 -23.85
C GLY A 46 9.22 3.21 -24.63
N ILE A 47 9.22 3.33 -25.96
CA ILE A 47 9.52 2.33 -27.02
C ILE A 47 9.42 0.83 -26.63
N SER A 48 8.43 0.15 -27.20
CA SER A 48 8.32 -1.32 -27.23
C SER A 48 9.44 -1.95 -28.08
N ALA A 49 10.60 -2.22 -27.48
CA ALA A 49 11.64 -3.07 -28.07
C ALA A 49 11.42 -4.54 -27.68
N ARG A 50 10.77 -5.32 -28.55
CA ARG A 50 10.80 -6.80 -28.45
C ARG A 50 12.23 -7.27 -28.74
N ASN A 51 12.90 -7.86 -27.75
CA ASN A 51 14.09 -8.69 -27.99
C ASN A 51 14.01 -9.97 -27.16
N SER A 52 13.72 -11.07 -27.86
CA SER A 52 13.77 -12.43 -27.32
C SER A 52 15.22 -12.93 -27.31
N VAL A 53 15.84 -13.02 -26.14
CA VAL A 53 17.12 -13.72 -25.96
C VAL A 53 16.99 -14.74 -24.84
N THR A 54 16.97 -16.02 -25.22
CA THR A 54 17.09 -17.16 -24.30
C THR A 54 18.48 -17.20 -23.68
N GLN A 55 18.59 -16.97 -22.37
CA GLN A 55 19.81 -17.28 -21.61
C GLN A 55 19.61 -18.50 -20.71
N ARG A 56 20.51 -19.48 -20.84
CA ARG A 56 20.65 -20.60 -19.90
C ARG A 56 21.43 -20.10 -18.68
N HIS A 57 20.85 -20.19 -17.49
CA HIS A 57 21.56 -19.85 -16.25
C HIS A 57 22.27 -21.07 -15.66
N THR A 58 23.56 -20.91 -15.36
CA THR A 58 24.34 -21.87 -14.56
C THR A 58 24.76 -21.25 -13.22
N ASN A 59 24.03 -21.66 -12.18
CA ASN A 59 24.41 -21.83 -10.76
C ASN A 59 24.74 -20.64 -9.82
N ASN A 60 24.38 -20.93 -8.56
CA ASN A 60 24.86 -20.39 -7.28
C ASN A 60 24.43 -18.98 -6.84
N THR A 61 23.14 -18.86 -6.54
CA THR A 61 22.64 -18.10 -5.38
C THR A 61 21.95 -19.08 -4.42
N PRO A 62 21.91 -18.84 -3.09
CA PRO A 62 21.22 -19.74 -2.16
C PRO A 62 19.73 -19.83 -2.54
N ARG A 63 19.22 -21.05 -2.64
CA ARG A 63 17.81 -21.33 -2.93
C ARG A 63 16.94 -20.85 -1.77
N TYR A 64 16.48 -19.60 -1.84
CA TYR A 64 15.29 -19.20 -1.10
C TYR A 64 14.09 -19.96 -1.65
N ASP A 65 13.34 -20.57 -0.74
CA ASP A 65 12.28 -21.51 -1.07
C ASP A 65 11.13 -20.79 -1.78
N ARG A 66 11.09 -20.90 -3.11
CA ARG A 66 10.03 -20.34 -3.96
C ARG A 66 8.85 -21.32 -4.00
N GLY A 67 8.38 -21.70 -2.80
CA GLY A 67 7.47 -22.81 -2.54
C GLY A 67 6.01 -22.41 -2.41
N SER A 68 5.38 -22.02 -3.52
CA SER A 68 3.92 -22.13 -3.69
C SER A 68 3.56 -22.24 -5.18
N ASN A 69 3.62 -23.47 -5.68
CA ASN A 69 2.95 -23.81 -6.93
C ASN A 69 1.44 -23.61 -6.74
N GLU A 70 0.78 -22.89 -7.65
CA GLU A 70 -0.69 -22.72 -7.64
C GLU A 70 -1.43 -24.08 -7.61
N GLY A 71 -0.82 -25.09 -8.22
CA GLY A 71 -1.28 -26.47 -8.21
C GLY A 71 -1.12 -27.22 -6.88
N ASN A 72 -0.61 -26.60 -5.81
CA ASN A 72 -0.65 -27.12 -4.44
C ASN A 72 -1.77 -26.43 -3.65
N LEU A 73 -1.78 -25.11 -3.48
CA LEU A 73 -2.77 -24.41 -2.63
C LEU A 73 -4.23 -24.80 -2.91
N THR A 74 -4.61 -24.92 -4.19
CA THR A 74 -5.98 -25.35 -4.55
C THR A 74 -6.22 -26.83 -4.20
N LYS A 75 -5.22 -27.70 -4.31
CA LYS A 75 -5.32 -29.10 -3.88
C LYS A 75 -5.36 -29.23 -2.36
N ASP A 76 -4.58 -28.42 -1.65
CA ASP A 76 -4.53 -28.38 -0.19
C ASP A 76 -5.90 -27.93 0.34
N TYR A 77 -6.45 -26.84 -0.21
CA TYR A 77 -7.84 -26.41 0.06
C TYR A 77 -8.87 -27.51 -0.22
N LEU A 78 -8.83 -28.12 -1.41
CA LEU A 78 -9.76 -29.18 -1.78
C LEU A 78 -9.59 -30.44 -0.91
N GLN A 79 -8.39 -30.70 -0.37
CA GLN A 79 -8.10 -31.86 0.45
C GLN A 79 -8.56 -31.65 1.90
N GLU A 80 -8.19 -30.54 2.53
CA GLU A 80 -8.71 -30.17 3.85
C GLU A 80 -10.23 -29.98 3.82
N SER A 81 -10.79 -29.43 2.73
CA SER A 81 -12.23 -29.39 2.51
C SER A 81 -12.83 -30.80 2.52
N LYS A 82 -12.29 -31.78 1.79
CA LYS A 82 -12.80 -33.18 1.85
C LYS A 82 -12.81 -33.72 3.27
N ASP A 83 -11.76 -33.44 4.04
CA ASP A 83 -11.58 -34.04 5.36
C ASP A 83 -12.50 -33.40 6.40
N LEU A 84 -12.75 -32.09 6.32
CA LEU A 84 -13.85 -31.43 7.04
C LEU A 84 -15.22 -32.01 6.60
N LEU A 85 -15.48 -32.06 5.29
CA LEU A 85 -16.77 -32.48 4.72
C LEU A 85 -17.14 -33.94 5.02
N ARG A 86 -16.16 -34.83 5.20
CA ARG A 86 -16.37 -36.20 5.67
C ARG A 86 -16.92 -36.29 7.10
N SER A 87 -16.80 -35.21 7.88
CA SER A 87 -17.24 -35.13 9.29
C SER A 87 -18.38 -34.13 9.50
N ASP A 88 -19.00 -33.64 8.43
CA ASP A 88 -19.75 -32.38 8.43
C ASP A 88 -21.23 -32.47 8.84
N GLY A 89 -21.45 -33.07 10.00
CA GLY A 89 -22.72 -32.97 10.73
C GLY A 89 -22.74 -31.81 11.72
N GLY A 90 -23.91 -31.55 12.28
CA GLY A 90 -24.11 -30.65 13.42
C GLY A 90 -24.31 -29.17 13.07
N PRO A 91 -24.31 -28.28 14.08
CA PRO A 91 -24.52 -26.84 13.89
C PRO A 91 -23.25 -26.13 13.39
N PRO A 92 -23.38 -24.87 12.92
CA PRO A 92 -22.24 -23.99 12.67
C PRO A 92 -21.34 -23.83 13.90
N ARG A 93 -20.03 -23.78 13.68
CA ARG A 93 -19.01 -23.87 14.74
C ARG A 93 -17.75 -23.07 14.41
N TRP A 94 -17.05 -22.59 15.43
CA TRP A 94 -15.73 -21.96 15.28
C TRP A 94 -14.61 -23.00 15.27
N LEU A 95 -13.67 -22.85 14.34
CA LEU A 95 -12.47 -23.68 14.22
C LEU A 95 -11.23 -22.78 14.37
N CYS A 96 -10.29 -23.16 15.24
CA CYS A 96 -9.00 -22.49 15.35
C CYS A 96 -7.97 -23.21 14.46
N PRO A 97 -7.36 -22.56 13.45
CA PRO A 97 -6.39 -23.22 12.59
C PRO A 97 -5.15 -23.68 13.36
N LEU A 98 -4.71 -24.92 13.12
CA LEU A 98 -3.56 -25.50 13.83
C LEU A 98 -2.26 -24.74 13.55
N ASP A 99 -2.06 -24.23 12.34
CA ASP A 99 -0.86 -23.46 11.96
C ASP A 99 -0.69 -22.14 12.72
N CYS A 100 -1.75 -21.63 13.35
CA CYS A 100 -1.70 -20.42 14.17
C CYS A 100 -1.18 -20.67 15.60
N SER A 101 -0.84 -21.91 15.98
CA SER A 101 -0.63 -22.27 17.39
C SER A 101 0.77 -22.01 17.97
N SER A 102 1.77 -21.64 17.14
CA SER A 102 3.18 -21.77 17.51
C SER A 102 3.80 -20.61 18.31
N ILE A 103 3.38 -19.36 18.11
CA ILE A 103 3.88 -18.19 18.87
C ILE A 103 2.73 -17.19 19.04
N ARG A 104 2.21 -17.02 20.27
CA ARG A 104 1.17 -16.03 20.58
C ARG A 104 1.77 -14.82 21.30
N PRO A 105 1.77 -13.61 20.70
CA PRO A 105 2.02 -12.39 21.44
C PRO A 105 1.00 -12.19 22.58
N GLN A 106 1.46 -11.70 23.72
CA GLN A 106 0.57 -11.32 24.82
C GLN A 106 -0.33 -10.15 24.35
N HIS A 107 -1.64 -10.28 24.54
CA HIS A 107 -2.66 -9.32 24.08
C HIS A 107 -2.87 -9.20 22.56
N SER A 108 -2.63 -10.26 21.77
CA SER A 108 -3.04 -10.26 20.35
C SER A 108 -4.55 -10.00 20.17
N PRO A 109 -4.95 -9.15 19.21
CA PRO A 109 -6.35 -8.98 18.83
C PRO A 109 -6.97 -10.28 18.31
N LEU A 110 -8.29 -10.37 18.38
CA LEU A 110 -9.06 -11.51 17.86
C LEU A 110 -9.43 -11.28 16.40
N LEU A 111 -9.30 -12.29 15.56
CA LEU A 111 -9.74 -12.30 14.16
C LEU A 111 -10.76 -13.42 13.99
N LEU A 112 -12.00 -13.04 13.71
CA LEU A 112 -13.11 -13.93 13.37
C LEU A 112 -13.30 -13.91 11.85
N PHE A 113 -12.96 -15.01 11.18
CA PHE A 113 -13.20 -15.17 9.75
C PHE A 113 -14.61 -15.70 9.49
N LEU A 114 -15.33 -15.06 8.56
CA LEU A 114 -16.68 -15.39 8.14
C LEU A 114 -16.63 -15.82 6.66
N PRO A 115 -16.95 -17.09 6.35
CA PRO A 115 -16.71 -17.68 5.04
C PRO A 115 -17.60 -17.12 3.93
N GLY A 116 -17.20 -17.41 2.70
CA GLY A 116 -18.03 -17.26 1.51
C GLY A 116 -19.19 -18.25 1.47
N ILE A 117 -19.76 -18.45 0.28
CA ILE A 117 -21.01 -19.21 0.12
C ILE A 117 -20.87 -20.72 0.41
N ASP A 118 -19.66 -21.27 0.31
CA ASP A 118 -19.39 -22.67 0.61
C ASP A 118 -19.55 -23.01 2.10
N GLY A 119 -19.35 -22.04 2.99
CA GLY A 119 -19.40 -22.22 4.43
C GLY A 119 -18.19 -22.93 5.04
N VAL A 120 -17.18 -23.32 4.27
CA VAL A 120 -16.15 -24.28 4.73
C VAL A 120 -15.21 -23.68 5.78
N GLY A 121 -15.01 -22.35 5.77
CA GLY A 121 -14.16 -21.66 6.76
C GLY A 121 -12.66 -21.67 6.42
N LEU A 122 -12.25 -22.30 5.31
CA LEU A 122 -10.84 -22.43 4.90
C LEU A 122 -10.36 -21.30 3.96
N GLY A 123 -11.16 -20.26 3.70
CA GLY A 123 -10.79 -19.18 2.77
C GLY A 123 -9.54 -18.38 3.14
N LEU A 124 -9.04 -18.50 4.39
CA LEU A 124 -7.77 -17.92 4.84
C LEU A 124 -6.61 -18.92 4.92
N LEU A 125 -6.72 -20.13 4.35
CA LEU A 125 -5.74 -21.21 4.49
C LEU A 125 -4.30 -20.77 4.17
N SER A 126 -4.10 -20.07 3.04
CA SER A 126 -2.81 -19.49 2.63
C SER A 126 -2.27 -18.41 3.57
N HIS A 127 -3.11 -17.81 4.42
CA HIS A 127 -2.79 -16.71 5.32
C HIS A 127 -2.66 -17.13 6.79
N HIS A 128 -3.16 -18.31 7.19
CA HIS A 128 -3.23 -18.76 8.60
C HIS A 128 -1.92 -18.57 9.36
N LYS A 129 -0.79 -19.03 8.79
CA LYS A 129 0.53 -18.88 9.41
C LYS A 129 0.93 -17.42 9.64
N ALA A 130 0.72 -16.55 8.66
CA ALA A 130 1.10 -15.14 8.75
C ALA A 130 0.15 -14.34 9.68
N LEU A 131 -1.15 -14.67 9.66
CA LEU A 131 -2.14 -14.08 10.57
C LEU A 131 -1.92 -14.52 12.01
N GLY A 132 -1.59 -15.78 12.26
CA GLY A 132 -1.36 -16.34 13.59
C GLY A 132 -0.19 -15.70 14.36
N GLU A 133 0.76 -15.08 13.65
CA GLU A 133 1.83 -14.30 14.27
C GLU A 133 1.34 -12.99 14.94
N ILE A 134 0.16 -12.48 14.56
CA ILE A 134 -0.37 -11.17 14.98
C ILE A 134 -1.83 -11.17 15.46
N PHE A 135 -2.57 -12.25 15.23
CA PHE A 135 -3.97 -12.43 15.64
C PHE A 135 -4.16 -13.78 16.34
N GLU A 136 -5.11 -13.85 17.26
CA GLU A 136 -5.80 -15.12 17.51
C GLU A 136 -6.84 -15.31 16.40
N VAL A 137 -6.75 -16.41 15.64
CA VAL A 137 -7.59 -16.65 14.45
C VAL A 137 -8.61 -17.74 14.75
N CYS A 138 -9.89 -17.42 14.55
CA CYS A 138 -11.00 -18.36 14.58
C CYS A 138 -11.78 -18.24 13.27
N CYS A 139 -12.00 -19.35 12.58
CA CYS A 139 -12.75 -19.42 11.33
C CYS A 139 -14.14 -20.01 11.59
N LEU A 140 -15.20 -19.33 11.17
CA LEU A 140 -16.55 -19.87 11.20
C LEU A 140 -16.68 -20.94 10.12
N HIS A 141 -17.15 -22.11 10.52
CA HIS A 141 -17.49 -23.21 9.65
C HIS A 141 -19.00 -23.46 9.73
N ILE A 142 -19.66 -23.50 8.57
CA ILE A 142 -21.11 -23.63 8.40
C ILE A 142 -21.36 -24.91 7.58
N PRO A 143 -21.79 -26.01 8.22
CA PRO A 143 -21.98 -27.30 7.56
C PRO A 143 -22.83 -27.24 6.28
N LEU A 144 -22.57 -28.13 5.33
CA LEU A 144 -23.31 -28.20 4.06
C LEU A 144 -24.77 -28.63 4.24
N THR A 145 -25.02 -29.41 5.28
CA THR A 145 -26.36 -29.85 5.69
C THR A 145 -27.08 -28.81 6.54
N ASP A 146 -26.37 -27.81 7.09
CA ASP A 146 -26.98 -26.74 7.87
C ASP A 146 -27.97 -25.92 7.02
N ARG A 147 -29.09 -25.56 7.66
CA ARG A 147 -30.15 -24.73 7.10
C ARG A 147 -30.49 -23.53 8.00
N SER A 148 -29.57 -23.15 8.90
CA SER A 148 -29.69 -21.92 9.71
C SER A 148 -29.99 -20.72 8.80
N THR A 149 -30.91 -19.86 9.22
CA THR A 149 -31.22 -18.66 8.43
C THR A 149 -30.08 -17.65 8.53
N PHE A 150 -30.02 -16.69 7.61
CA PHE A 150 -29.06 -15.58 7.72
C PHE A 150 -29.15 -14.89 9.10
N THR A 151 -30.37 -14.70 9.62
CA THR A 151 -30.58 -14.09 10.94
C THR A 151 -30.10 -14.95 12.11
N ASP A 152 -30.06 -16.28 11.98
CA ASP A 152 -29.55 -17.16 13.04
C ASP A 152 -28.02 -17.19 13.03
N LEU A 153 -27.40 -17.17 11.84
CA LEU A 153 -25.96 -16.98 11.69
C LEU A 153 -25.50 -15.61 12.24
N VAL A 154 -26.28 -14.54 12.04
CA VAL A 154 -26.00 -13.23 12.64
C VAL A 154 -26.04 -13.29 14.17
N LYS A 155 -27.01 -14.00 14.78
CA LYS A 155 -27.06 -14.17 16.25
C LYS A 155 -25.84 -14.93 16.76
N LEU A 156 -25.47 -16.04 16.14
CA LEU A 156 -24.32 -16.87 16.54
C LEU A 156 -23.00 -16.07 16.56
N VAL A 157 -22.76 -15.25 15.53
CA VAL A 157 -21.57 -14.39 15.48
C VAL A 157 -21.69 -13.23 16.47
N GLU A 158 -22.88 -12.64 16.65
CA GLU A 158 -23.14 -11.60 17.66
C GLU A 158 -22.93 -12.08 19.11
N GLU A 159 -23.39 -13.29 19.45
CA GLU A 159 -23.18 -13.92 20.76
C GLU A 159 -21.70 -14.14 21.02
N THR A 160 -20.95 -14.61 20.01
CA THR A 160 -19.49 -14.74 20.08
C THR A 160 -18.81 -13.39 20.34
N VAL A 161 -19.15 -12.37 19.54
CA VAL A 161 -18.60 -11.00 19.68
C VAL A 161 -18.91 -10.40 21.05
N ARG A 162 -20.13 -10.59 21.57
CA ARG A 162 -20.54 -10.08 22.89
C ARG A 162 -19.85 -10.81 24.04
N SER A 163 -19.66 -12.13 23.93
CA SER A 163 -18.90 -12.92 24.89
C SER A 163 -17.45 -12.43 24.97
N GLU A 164 -16.77 -12.35 23.83
CA GLU A 164 -15.38 -11.89 23.74
C GLU A 164 -15.20 -10.44 24.23
N TYR A 165 -16.12 -9.54 23.85
CA TYR A 165 -16.13 -8.17 24.35
C TYR A 165 -16.36 -8.10 25.87
N SER A 166 -17.24 -8.94 26.43
CA SER A 166 -17.48 -8.98 27.88
C SER A 166 -16.27 -9.50 28.65
N ASN A 167 -15.57 -10.50 28.10
CA ASN A 167 -14.35 -11.08 28.69
C ASN A 167 -13.15 -10.12 28.59
N ALA A 168 -13.01 -9.38 27.49
CA ALA A 168 -11.89 -8.48 27.25
C ALA A 168 -12.30 -7.16 26.54
N PRO A 169 -12.97 -6.22 27.23
CA PRO A 169 -13.57 -5.02 26.59
C PRO A 169 -12.60 -4.07 25.88
N LYS A 170 -11.28 -4.22 26.12
CA LYS A 170 -10.22 -3.42 25.49
C LYS A 170 -9.55 -4.12 24.31
N ARG A 171 -9.85 -5.40 24.07
CA ARG A 171 -9.27 -6.23 23.00
C ARG A 171 -10.04 -5.96 21.70
N PRO A 172 -9.37 -5.50 20.62
CA PRO A 172 -10.01 -5.32 19.33
C PRO A 172 -10.46 -6.67 18.73
N ILE A 173 -11.64 -6.67 18.11
CA ILE A 173 -12.19 -7.82 17.39
C ILE A 173 -12.29 -7.45 15.90
N TYR A 174 -11.61 -8.23 15.07
CA TYR A 174 -11.61 -8.11 13.62
C TYR A 174 -12.60 -9.10 13.02
N LEU A 175 -13.57 -8.61 12.24
CA LEU A 175 -14.46 -9.46 11.44
C LEU A 175 -13.95 -9.44 10.00
N VAL A 176 -13.38 -10.55 9.55
CA VAL A 176 -12.90 -10.73 8.17
C VAL A 176 -13.94 -11.53 7.42
N GLY A 177 -14.64 -10.90 6.46
CA GLY A 177 -15.75 -11.53 5.75
C GLY A 177 -15.51 -11.59 4.24
N GLU A 178 -15.76 -12.74 3.63
CA GLU A 178 -15.80 -12.88 2.17
C GLU A 178 -17.25 -13.01 1.68
N SER A 179 -17.65 -12.25 0.66
CA SER A 179 -18.93 -12.42 -0.04
C SER A 179 -20.16 -12.36 0.90
N ILE A 180 -20.77 -13.49 1.26
CA ILE A 180 -21.86 -13.57 2.26
C ILE A 180 -21.35 -13.34 3.70
N GLY A 181 -20.13 -13.75 4.01
CA GLY A 181 -19.47 -13.47 5.28
C GLY A 181 -19.25 -11.98 5.52
N ALA A 182 -19.04 -11.20 4.45
CA ALA A 182 -19.03 -9.74 4.55
C ALA A 182 -20.40 -9.16 4.93
N CYS A 183 -21.50 -9.75 4.44
CA CYS A 183 -22.85 -9.40 4.87
C CYS A 183 -23.08 -9.76 6.36
N LEU A 184 -22.58 -10.90 6.83
CA LEU A 184 -22.62 -11.27 8.26
C LEU A 184 -21.87 -10.24 9.12
N ALA A 185 -20.63 -9.88 8.74
CA ALA A 185 -19.82 -8.88 9.44
C ALA A 185 -20.55 -7.52 9.56
N LEU A 186 -21.10 -7.02 8.46
CA LEU A 186 -21.87 -5.77 8.44
C LEU A 186 -23.14 -5.85 9.30
N ALA A 187 -23.87 -6.97 9.26
CA ALA A 187 -25.07 -7.16 10.07
C ALA A 187 -24.77 -7.21 11.58
N VAL A 188 -23.68 -7.88 11.98
CA VAL A 188 -23.23 -7.95 13.37
C VAL A 188 -22.77 -6.58 13.87
N ALA A 189 -21.99 -5.85 13.06
CA ALA A 189 -21.54 -4.50 13.38
C ALA A 189 -22.69 -3.49 13.51
N ALA A 190 -23.68 -3.55 12.61
CA ALA A 190 -24.89 -2.72 12.69
C ALA A 190 -25.73 -2.95 13.96
N ARG A 191 -25.66 -4.17 14.53
CA ARG A 191 -26.37 -4.54 15.77
C ARG A 191 -25.56 -4.25 17.05
N ASN A 192 -24.26 -3.98 16.92
CA ASN A 192 -23.34 -3.77 18.03
C ASN A 192 -22.48 -2.51 17.80
N PRO A 193 -23.11 -1.34 17.60
CA PRO A 193 -22.42 -0.12 17.16
C PRO A 193 -21.46 0.48 18.20
N ASP A 194 -21.52 -0.01 19.45
CA ASP A 194 -20.72 0.49 20.58
C ASP A 194 -19.59 -0.49 20.98
N ILE A 195 -19.50 -1.65 20.31
CA ILE A 195 -18.35 -2.56 20.41
C ILE A 195 -17.29 -2.13 19.39
N ASP A 196 -16.02 -2.13 19.80
CA ASP A 196 -14.88 -1.73 18.97
C ASP A 196 -14.51 -2.80 17.93
N LEU A 197 -15.29 -2.84 16.85
CA LEU A 197 -15.11 -3.76 15.72
C LEU A 197 -14.29 -3.11 14.60
N VAL A 198 -13.43 -3.93 13.97
CA VAL A 198 -12.77 -3.60 12.70
C VAL A 198 -13.24 -4.61 11.65
N LEU A 199 -13.71 -4.12 10.50
CA LEU A 199 -14.25 -4.95 9.42
C LEU A 199 -13.26 -5.00 8.26
N ILE A 200 -12.98 -6.20 7.75
CA ILE A 200 -12.21 -6.40 6.52
C ILE A 200 -13.08 -7.24 5.57
N LEU A 201 -13.56 -6.63 4.49
CA LEU A 201 -14.67 -7.14 3.71
C LEU A 201 -14.24 -7.38 2.25
N ALA A 202 -14.02 -8.64 1.88
CA ALA A 202 -13.72 -9.02 0.51
C ALA A 202 -15.01 -9.22 -0.31
N ASN A 203 -15.10 -8.52 -1.44
CA ASN A 203 -16.17 -8.62 -2.44
C ASN A 203 -17.59 -8.70 -1.84
N PRO A 204 -18.07 -7.68 -1.12
CA PRO A 204 -19.28 -7.78 -0.31
C PRO A 204 -20.54 -8.08 -1.14
N ALA A 205 -21.28 -9.13 -0.77
CA ALA A 205 -22.48 -9.55 -1.49
C ALA A 205 -23.72 -8.66 -1.25
N THR A 206 -23.57 -7.49 -0.63
CA THR A 206 -24.60 -6.45 -0.52
C THR A 206 -25.07 -5.92 -1.88
N SER A 207 -24.28 -6.13 -2.94
CA SER A 207 -24.66 -5.87 -4.34
C SER A 207 -25.55 -6.93 -4.99
N PHE A 208 -25.91 -8.03 -4.30
CA PHE A 208 -26.46 -9.23 -4.94
C PHE A 208 -27.66 -8.96 -5.89
N SER A 209 -28.59 -8.06 -5.54
CA SER A 209 -29.73 -7.72 -6.41
C SER A 209 -29.35 -7.06 -7.75
N ARG A 210 -28.15 -6.50 -7.84
CA ARG A 210 -27.55 -5.89 -9.05
C ARG A 210 -26.59 -6.84 -9.78
N SER A 211 -26.42 -8.06 -9.28
CA SER A 211 -25.44 -9.02 -9.79
C SER A 211 -25.99 -9.91 -10.92
N ARG A 212 -25.09 -10.51 -11.70
CA ARG A 212 -25.45 -11.53 -12.70
C ARG A 212 -26.03 -12.79 -12.06
N LEU A 213 -25.68 -13.08 -10.81
CA LEU A 213 -26.21 -14.21 -10.02
C LEU A 213 -27.72 -14.05 -9.73
N HIS A 214 -28.22 -12.83 -9.58
CA HIS A 214 -29.65 -12.59 -9.36
C HIS A 214 -30.50 -13.13 -10.52
N CYS A 215 -30.00 -13.03 -11.76
CA CYS A 215 -30.66 -13.57 -12.94
C CYS A 215 -30.80 -15.10 -12.89
N LEU A 216 -29.88 -15.82 -12.23
CA LEU A 216 -29.93 -17.28 -12.13
C LEU A 216 -31.06 -17.78 -11.23
N LEU A 217 -31.32 -17.09 -10.12
CA LEU A 217 -32.48 -17.38 -9.27
C LEU A 217 -33.80 -17.21 -10.03
N GLY A 218 -33.88 -16.24 -10.95
CA GLY A 218 -35.08 -16.03 -11.77
C GLY A 218 -35.32 -17.12 -12.83
N LEU A 219 -34.26 -17.81 -13.28
CA LEU A 219 -34.37 -18.89 -14.27
C LEU A 219 -34.80 -20.24 -13.65
N THR A 220 -34.55 -20.42 -12.35
CA THR A 220 -34.76 -21.72 -11.67
C THR A 220 -36.18 -21.92 -11.17
N ASP A 221 -36.92 -20.83 -10.94
CA ASP A 221 -38.38 -20.90 -10.71
C ASP A 221 -39.13 -21.26 -12.02
N ALA A 222 -38.46 -21.20 -13.18
CA ALA A 222 -39.05 -21.46 -14.50
C ALA A 222 -38.69 -22.82 -15.12
N THR A 223 -37.59 -23.48 -14.73
CA THR A 223 -37.16 -24.76 -15.32
C THR A 223 -36.43 -25.68 -14.34
N SER A 224 -36.82 -26.96 -14.32
CA SER A 224 -36.19 -28.02 -13.49
C SER A 224 -34.91 -28.64 -14.09
N LYS A 225 -34.38 -28.07 -15.19
CA LYS A 225 -33.18 -28.55 -15.89
C LYS A 225 -32.18 -27.42 -16.07
N LEU A 226 -31.19 -27.37 -15.18
CA LEU A 226 -30.03 -26.50 -15.31
C LEU A 226 -29.23 -26.85 -16.58
N SER A 227 -28.96 -25.85 -17.42
CA SER A 227 -28.12 -26.03 -18.60
C SER A 227 -26.64 -26.19 -18.22
N TYR A 228 -25.86 -26.92 -19.02
CA TYR A 228 -24.43 -27.13 -18.78
C TYR A 228 -23.62 -25.81 -18.59
N PRO A 229 -23.86 -24.73 -19.36
CA PRO A 229 -23.26 -23.42 -19.08
C PRO A 229 -23.66 -22.82 -17.73
N THR A 230 -24.92 -23.02 -17.29
CA THR A 230 -25.38 -22.57 -15.96
C THR A 230 -24.66 -23.33 -14.85
N ILE A 231 -24.49 -24.65 -15.01
CA ILE A 231 -23.71 -25.47 -14.07
C ILE A 231 -22.27 -24.96 -14.02
N ILE A 232 -21.59 -24.76 -15.15
CA ILE A 232 -20.22 -24.20 -15.16
C ILE A 232 -20.15 -22.84 -14.46
N TYR A 233 -21.09 -21.93 -14.70
CA TYR A 233 -21.10 -20.62 -14.04
C TYR A 233 -21.34 -20.74 -12.53
N LEU A 234 -22.20 -21.65 -12.09
CA LEU A 234 -22.40 -21.97 -10.68
C LEU A 234 -21.16 -22.62 -10.03
N LEU A 235 -20.40 -23.45 -10.76
CA LEU A 235 -19.13 -24.01 -10.28
C LEU A 235 -18.05 -22.93 -10.12
N ARG A 236 -18.01 -21.93 -11.02
CA ARG A 236 -17.14 -20.74 -10.88
C ARG A 236 -17.53 -19.90 -9.66
N PHE A 237 -18.82 -19.84 -9.35
CA PHE A 237 -19.34 -19.14 -8.16
C PHE A 237 -19.02 -19.84 -6.84
N VAL A 238 -19.14 -21.18 -6.79
CA VAL A 238 -18.88 -21.96 -5.56
C VAL A 238 -17.40 -22.07 -5.23
N LEU A 239 -16.54 -22.26 -6.22
CA LEU A 239 -15.10 -22.46 -5.98
C LEU A 239 -14.27 -21.17 -6.01
N GLY A 240 -14.83 -20.06 -6.52
CA GLY A 240 -14.11 -18.80 -6.69
C GLY A 240 -12.83 -18.87 -7.55
N ILE A 241 -12.62 -19.98 -8.28
CA ILE A 241 -11.33 -20.29 -8.94
C ILE A 241 -10.93 -19.19 -9.94
N PRO A 242 -9.68 -18.69 -9.87
CA PRO A 242 -9.18 -17.66 -10.77
C PRO A 242 -9.25 -18.08 -12.24
N LEU A 243 -9.61 -17.14 -13.13
CA LEU A 243 -9.80 -17.37 -14.57
C LEU A 243 -8.61 -18.09 -15.23
N ARG A 244 -7.37 -17.77 -14.83
CA ARG A 244 -6.15 -18.40 -15.35
C ARG A 244 -6.14 -19.92 -15.18
N MET A 245 -6.71 -20.43 -14.09
CA MET A 245 -6.77 -21.86 -13.82
C MET A 245 -7.89 -22.54 -14.61
N THR A 246 -9.03 -21.87 -14.84
CA THR A 246 -10.01 -22.36 -15.83
C THR A 246 -9.47 -22.35 -17.26
N VAL A 247 -8.52 -21.47 -17.59
CA VAL A 247 -7.86 -21.46 -18.91
C VAL A 247 -6.79 -22.56 -19.04
N SER A 248 -6.12 -22.97 -17.97
CA SER A 248 -5.26 -24.18 -18.02
C SER A 248 -6.06 -25.48 -18.02
N ILE A 249 -7.20 -25.52 -17.33
CA ILE A 249 -8.08 -26.70 -17.21
C ILE A 249 -9.01 -26.90 -18.43
N PHE A 250 -9.59 -25.81 -18.98
CA PHE A 250 -10.55 -25.84 -20.11
C PHE A 250 -10.11 -25.03 -21.34
N GLY A 251 -9.12 -24.14 -21.20
CA GLY A 251 -8.76 -23.15 -22.22
C GLY A 251 -7.68 -23.56 -23.23
N LYS A 252 -7.07 -24.75 -23.10
CA LYS A 252 -6.33 -25.36 -24.22
C LYS A 252 -7.31 -25.87 -25.27
N ARG A 253 -7.74 -24.96 -26.15
CA ARG A 253 -8.43 -25.29 -27.40
C ARG A 253 -7.45 -26.03 -28.33
N LEU A 254 -7.36 -27.35 -28.14
CA LEU A 254 -6.80 -28.37 -29.05
C LEU A 254 -5.64 -27.87 -29.95
N SER A 255 -4.43 -27.78 -29.36
CA SER A 255 -3.20 -27.88 -30.15
C SER A 255 -2.85 -29.36 -30.29
N MET A 256 -2.65 -29.83 -31.53
CA MET A 256 -2.63 -31.24 -31.89
C MET A 256 -1.29 -31.97 -31.57
N GLN A 257 -0.57 -31.56 -30.53
CA GLN A 257 0.76 -32.04 -30.17
C GLN A 257 1.01 -32.07 -28.65
N GLN A 258 0.20 -32.81 -27.88
CA GLN A 258 0.51 -33.10 -26.46
C GLN A 258 0.26 -34.55 -26.08
N THR A 259 1.11 -35.06 -25.18
CA THR A 259 1.23 -36.46 -24.77
C THR A 259 0.03 -36.93 -23.94
N ALA A 260 -0.36 -38.21 -24.10
CA ALA A 260 -1.51 -38.80 -23.40
C ALA A 260 -1.42 -38.71 -21.86
N GLU A 261 -0.22 -38.63 -21.30
CA GLU A 261 0.04 -38.53 -19.86
C GLU A 261 -0.42 -37.17 -19.29
N GLU A 262 -0.18 -36.05 -19.97
CA GLU A 262 -0.72 -34.73 -19.57
C GLU A 262 -2.25 -34.71 -19.63
N LEU A 263 -2.84 -35.33 -20.66
CA LEU A 263 -4.29 -35.47 -20.79
C LEU A 263 -4.88 -36.28 -19.63
N THR A 264 -4.22 -37.37 -19.22
CA THR A 264 -4.66 -38.24 -18.13
C THR A 264 -4.55 -37.55 -16.77
N GLN A 265 -3.45 -36.82 -16.52
CA GLN A 265 -3.28 -36.04 -15.29
C GLN A 265 -4.29 -34.88 -15.19
N ASN A 266 -4.53 -34.16 -16.29
CA ASN A 266 -5.55 -33.10 -16.33
C ASN A 266 -6.97 -33.66 -16.17
N ALA A 267 -7.27 -34.82 -16.77
CA ALA A 267 -8.55 -35.51 -16.60
C ALA A 267 -8.75 -36.02 -15.15
N ALA A 268 -7.69 -36.52 -14.49
CA ALA A 268 -7.73 -36.93 -13.10
C ALA A 268 -7.90 -35.73 -12.15
N ALA A 269 -7.25 -34.60 -12.43
CA ALA A 269 -7.45 -33.35 -11.70
C ALA A 269 -8.88 -32.81 -11.88
N LEU A 270 -9.39 -32.79 -13.12
CA LEU A 270 -10.79 -32.48 -13.43
C LEU A 270 -11.77 -33.39 -12.70
N SER A 271 -11.54 -34.70 -12.71
CA SER A 271 -12.37 -35.69 -12.03
C SER A 271 -12.35 -35.51 -10.51
N SER A 272 -11.18 -35.25 -9.91
CA SER A 272 -11.04 -34.92 -8.49
C SER A 272 -11.80 -33.62 -8.15
N CYS A 273 -11.65 -32.56 -8.95
CA CYS A 273 -12.42 -31.32 -8.77
C CYS A 273 -13.93 -31.55 -8.90
N VAL A 274 -14.40 -32.27 -9.92
CA VAL A 274 -15.83 -32.56 -10.13
C VAL A 274 -16.41 -33.46 -9.04
N PHE A 275 -15.65 -34.45 -8.56
CA PHE A 275 -16.05 -35.30 -7.44
C PHE A 275 -16.14 -34.50 -6.13
N VAL A 276 -15.17 -33.62 -5.87
CA VAL A 276 -15.21 -32.70 -4.73
C VAL A 276 -16.39 -31.74 -4.85
N LEU A 277 -16.61 -31.14 -6.02
CA LEU A 277 -17.73 -30.24 -6.30
C LEU A 277 -19.11 -30.86 -6.05
N ALA A 278 -19.31 -32.12 -6.46
CA ALA A 278 -20.55 -32.85 -6.22
C ALA A 278 -20.83 -33.07 -4.72
N HIS A 279 -19.80 -33.05 -3.88
CA HIS A 279 -19.90 -33.22 -2.43
C HIS A 279 -19.80 -31.89 -1.65
N VAL A 280 -19.11 -30.86 -2.18
CA VAL A 280 -18.91 -29.54 -1.54
C VAL A 280 -20.17 -28.68 -1.57
N LEU A 281 -20.98 -28.73 -2.62
CA LEU A 281 -22.24 -27.99 -2.62
C LEU A 281 -23.27 -28.63 -3.56
N PRO A 282 -24.09 -29.58 -3.06
CA PRO A 282 -25.24 -30.09 -3.80
C PRO A 282 -26.13 -28.95 -4.31
N LEU A 283 -26.74 -29.11 -5.49
CA LEU A 283 -27.52 -28.04 -6.14
C LEU A 283 -28.60 -27.44 -5.23
N GLU A 284 -29.27 -28.27 -4.42
CA GLU A 284 -30.25 -27.82 -3.43
C GLU A 284 -29.64 -26.94 -2.34
N THR A 285 -28.46 -27.30 -1.81
CA THR A 285 -27.69 -26.47 -0.87
C THR A 285 -27.26 -25.16 -1.52
N LEU A 286 -26.83 -25.18 -2.78
CA LEU A 286 -26.48 -23.96 -3.52
C LEU A 286 -27.70 -23.04 -3.70
N PHE A 287 -28.88 -23.56 -4.04
CA PHE A 287 -30.10 -22.75 -4.11
C PHE A 287 -30.51 -22.21 -2.74
N TRP A 288 -30.37 -22.99 -1.67
CA TRP A 288 -30.58 -22.53 -0.31
C TRP A 288 -29.66 -21.34 0.03
N ARG A 289 -28.35 -21.49 -0.23
CA ARG A 289 -27.36 -20.44 0.02
C ARG A 289 -27.57 -19.20 -0.87
N LEU A 290 -28.00 -19.34 -2.12
CA LEU A 290 -28.38 -18.20 -2.99
C LEU A 290 -29.62 -17.46 -2.48
N LYS A 291 -30.64 -18.16 -1.98
CA LYS A 291 -31.81 -17.55 -1.32
C LYS A 291 -31.41 -16.85 -0.02
N MET A 292 -30.49 -17.44 0.74
CA MET A 292 -29.87 -16.81 1.91
C MET A 292 -29.11 -15.53 1.52
N LEU A 293 -28.35 -15.54 0.42
CA LEU A 293 -27.60 -14.39 -0.08
C LEU A 293 -28.50 -13.21 -0.47
N LYS A 294 -29.61 -13.49 -1.16
CA LYS A 294 -30.66 -12.48 -1.45
C LYS A 294 -31.21 -11.85 -0.17
N SER A 295 -31.47 -12.68 0.85
CA SER A 295 -31.99 -12.24 2.15
C SER A 295 -30.96 -11.43 2.94
N ALA A 296 -29.69 -11.85 2.92
CA ALA A 296 -28.55 -11.18 3.53
C ALA A 296 -28.35 -9.77 2.96
N ALA A 297 -28.32 -9.65 1.63
CA ALA A 297 -28.15 -8.38 0.94
C ALA A 297 -29.29 -7.39 1.30
N ALA A 298 -30.54 -7.84 1.34
CA ALA A 298 -31.67 -7.00 1.74
C ALA A 298 -31.60 -6.59 3.23
N TYR A 299 -31.27 -7.54 4.12
CA TYR A 299 -31.15 -7.28 5.56
C TYR A 299 -30.06 -6.25 5.88
N VAL A 300 -28.89 -6.37 5.24
CA VAL A 300 -27.74 -5.48 5.47
C VAL A 300 -27.98 -4.10 4.88
N ASN A 301 -28.47 -4.01 3.64
CA ASN A 301 -28.68 -2.70 2.97
C ASN A 301 -29.63 -1.78 3.76
N SER A 302 -30.64 -2.34 4.44
CA SER A 302 -31.54 -1.57 5.31
C SER A 302 -30.91 -1.09 6.62
N ARG A 303 -29.67 -1.49 6.94
CA ARG A 303 -29.00 -1.26 8.24
C ARG A 303 -27.58 -0.68 8.15
N LEU A 304 -27.06 -0.42 6.94
CA LEU A 304 -25.70 0.13 6.75
C LEU A 304 -25.46 1.42 7.56
N HIS A 305 -26.49 2.27 7.71
CA HIS A 305 -26.43 3.51 8.49
C HIS A 305 -26.10 3.32 9.99
N ALA A 306 -26.28 2.11 10.54
CA ALA A 306 -25.96 1.81 11.93
C ALA A 306 -24.52 1.30 12.13
N VAL A 307 -23.79 1.02 11.04
CA VAL A 307 -22.40 0.54 11.12
C VAL A 307 -21.46 1.72 11.41
N LYS A 308 -20.97 1.81 12.65
CA LYS A 308 -19.93 2.78 13.06
C LYS A 308 -18.50 2.26 12.90
N ALA A 309 -18.33 0.94 12.76
CA ALA A 309 -17.07 0.22 12.75
C ALA A 309 -16.10 0.70 11.66
N GLN A 310 -14.79 0.68 11.96
CA GLN A 310 -13.75 0.95 10.96
C GLN A 310 -13.78 -0.17 9.90
N THR A 311 -13.96 0.19 8.63
CA THR A 311 -14.19 -0.76 7.54
C THR A 311 -13.13 -0.62 6.45
N LEU A 312 -12.53 -1.74 6.06
CA LEU A 312 -11.67 -1.86 4.89
C LEU A 312 -12.34 -2.80 3.88
N ILE A 313 -12.72 -2.27 2.72
CA ILE A 313 -13.27 -3.07 1.62
C ILE A 313 -12.14 -3.51 0.71
N LEU A 314 -12.17 -4.78 0.30
CA LEU A 314 -11.26 -5.35 -0.68
C LEU A 314 -12.08 -5.72 -1.92
N SER A 315 -11.89 -4.98 -3.01
CA SER A 315 -12.69 -5.06 -4.23
C SER A 315 -11.89 -5.64 -5.39
N SER A 316 -12.34 -6.77 -5.92
CA SER A 316 -11.76 -7.45 -7.09
C SER A 316 -12.27 -6.86 -8.41
N GLY A 317 -11.34 -6.60 -9.34
CA GLY A 317 -11.67 -6.04 -10.67
C GLY A 317 -12.06 -7.07 -11.73
N ARG A 318 -11.79 -8.36 -11.49
CA ARG A 318 -12.24 -9.48 -12.36
C ARG A 318 -13.28 -10.37 -11.69
N ASP A 319 -14.05 -9.78 -10.77
CA ASP A 319 -15.22 -10.43 -10.21
C ASP A 319 -16.33 -10.51 -11.27
N GLU A 320 -16.51 -11.70 -11.87
CA GLU A 320 -17.57 -11.96 -12.84
C GLU A 320 -18.93 -12.29 -12.20
N LEU A 321 -18.98 -12.31 -10.86
CA LEU A 321 -20.08 -12.83 -10.05
C LEU A 321 -20.82 -11.68 -9.39
N LEU A 322 -20.10 -10.74 -8.78
CA LEU A 322 -20.59 -9.49 -8.21
C LEU A 322 -19.92 -8.26 -8.85
N PRO A 323 -20.60 -7.11 -8.96
CA PRO A 323 -19.99 -5.84 -9.38
C PRO A 323 -19.15 -5.23 -8.24
N SER A 324 -18.05 -5.88 -7.86
CA SER A 324 -17.36 -5.64 -6.58
C SER A 324 -16.61 -4.30 -6.47
N GLN A 325 -16.18 -3.70 -7.59
CA GLN A 325 -15.64 -2.32 -7.59
C GLN A 325 -16.76 -1.29 -7.36
N ASP A 326 -17.84 -1.34 -8.16
CA ASP A 326 -19.02 -0.48 -8.00
C ASP A 326 -19.67 -0.61 -6.61
N GLU A 327 -19.60 -1.80 -6.02
CA GLU A 327 -20.12 -2.06 -4.68
C GLU A 327 -19.22 -1.51 -3.57
N GLY A 328 -17.90 -1.65 -3.69
CA GLY A 328 -16.96 -1.00 -2.77
C GLY A 328 -17.14 0.52 -2.78
N GLU A 329 -17.22 1.10 -3.98
CA GLU A 329 -17.52 2.52 -4.18
C GLU A 329 -18.85 2.96 -3.55
N ARG A 330 -19.90 2.15 -3.69
CA ARG A 330 -21.21 2.43 -3.09
C ARG A 330 -21.14 2.38 -1.56
N LEU A 331 -20.49 1.35 -1.00
CA LEU A 331 -20.37 1.18 0.45
C LEU A 331 -19.50 2.28 1.08
N ARG A 332 -18.43 2.72 0.42
CA ARG A 332 -17.59 3.85 0.86
C ARG A 332 -18.36 5.16 1.05
N ARG A 333 -19.44 5.38 0.29
CA ARG A 333 -20.32 6.57 0.37
C ARG A 333 -21.47 6.44 1.38
N VAL A 334 -21.60 5.28 2.03
CA VAL A 334 -22.70 4.97 2.96
C VAL A 334 -22.17 4.64 4.36
N LEU A 335 -20.94 4.11 4.45
CA LEU A 335 -20.27 3.74 5.69
C LEU A 335 -19.32 4.88 6.12
N PRO A 336 -19.47 5.45 7.34
CA PRO A 336 -18.77 6.67 7.74
C PRO A 336 -17.25 6.53 7.90
N ASN A 337 -16.75 5.32 8.15
CA ASN A 337 -15.34 5.02 8.42
C ASN A 337 -14.82 3.95 7.45
N CYS A 338 -14.89 4.21 6.14
CA CYS A 338 -14.65 3.21 5.10
C CYS A 338 -13.52 3.55 4.11
N ASP A 339 -12.48 2.70 4.08
CA ASP A 339 -11.45 2.68 3.05
C ASP A 339 -11.70 1.55 2.03
N ILE A 340 -11.19 1.69 0.79
CA ILE A 340 -11.24 0.64 -0.25
C ILE A 340 -9.81 0.26 -0.67
N ARG A 341 -9.63 -1.00 -1.07
CA ARG A 341 -8.45 -1.54 -1.75
C ARG A 341 -8.88 -2.29 -3.01
N GLU A 342 -8.40 -1.84 -4.16
CA GLU A 342 -8.75 -2.44 -5.45
C GLU A 342 -7.70 -3.45 -5.91
N PHE A 343 -8.16 -4.61 -6.37
CA PHE A 343 -7.36 -5.71 -6.89
C PHE A 343 -7.79 -6.01 -8.33
N ASN A 344 -7.32 -5.15 -9.25
CA ASN A 344 -7.78 -5.10 -10.65
C ASN A 344 -7.64 -6.40 -11.45
N ASP A 345 -6.74 -7.29 -11.06
CA ASP A 345 -6.48 -8.57 -11.73
C ASP A 345 -7.07 -9.80 -11.03
N CYS A 346 -7.66 -9.64 -9.84
CA CYS A 346 -8.18 -10.72 -9.00
C CYS A 346 -9.66 -11.04 -9.26
N GLY A 347 -10.05 -12.30 -9.03
CA GLY A 347 -11.42 -12.81 -9.05
C GLY A 347 -12.12 -12.74 -7.69
N HIS A 348 -13.24 -13.46 -7.54
CA HIS A 348 -14.15 -13.33 -6.40
C HIS A 348 -13.61 -13.87 -5.06
N ALA A 349 -12.97 -15.04 -5.04
CA ALA A 349 -12.32 -15.59 -3.84
C ALA A 349 -10.94 -14.94 -3.64
N LEU A 350 -10.94 -13.65 -3.32
CA LEU A 350 -9.75 -12.81 -3.25
C LEU A 350 -8.69 -13.35 -2.30
N PHE A 351 -9.08 -13.97 -1.18
CA PHE A 351 -8.12 -14.52 -0.23
C PHE A 351 -7.37 -15.76 -0.75
N MET A 352 -7.91 -16.44 -1.77
CA MET A 352 -7.27 -17.59 -2.43
C MET A 352 -6.38 -17.18 -3.62
N GLU A 353 -6.36 -15.89 -3.99
CA GLU A 353 -5.51 -15.38 -5.07
C GLU A 353 -4.03 -15.33 -4.65
N LYS A 354 -3.15 -15.78 -5.55
CA LYS A 354 -1.72 -15.95 -5.27
C LYS A 354 -0.99 -14.67 -4.86
N ASP A 355 -1.38 -13.55 -5.46
CA ASP A 355 -0.74 -12.25 -5.24
C ASP A 355 -1.40 -11.47 -4.09
N MET A 356 -2.39 -12.06 -3.40
CA MET A 356 -3.02 -11.51 -2.21
C MET A 356 -2.21 -11.85 -0.95
N ASP A 357 -1.98 -10.85 -0.10
CA ASP A 357 -1.24 -10.96 1.16
C ASP A 357 -1.98 -10.13 2.21
N LEU A 358 -2.85 -10.78 3.00
CA LEU A 358 -3.78 -10.08 3.89
C LEU A 358 -3.04 -9.33 5.01
N VAL A 359 -1.93 -9.86 5.50
CA VAL A 359 -1.10 -9.20 6.51
C VAL A 359 -0.46 -7.94 5.93
N CYS A 360 0.09 -8.00 4.72
CA CYS A 360 0.63 -6.83 4.02
C CYS A 360 -0.44 -5.76 3.77
N VAL A 361 -1.65 -6.16 3.36
CA VAL A 361 -2.80 -5.25 3.18
C VAL A 361 -3.20 -4.58 4.48
N ILE A 362 -3.28 -5.32 5.59
CA ILE A 362 -3.57 -4.79 6.94
C ILE A 362 -2.50 -3.80 7.40
N LYS A 363 -1.21 -4.11 7.21
CA LYS A 363 -0.07 -3.23 7.52
C LYS A 363 -0.14 -1.92 6.73
N LYS A 364 -0.28 -2.02 5.39
CA LYS A 364 -0.41 -0.88 4.46
C LYS A 364 -1.60 0.01 4.79
N ALA A 365 -2.79 -0.59 4.93
CA ALA A 365 -4.00 0.12 5.32
C ALA A 365 -3.93 0.72 6.73
N GLY A 366 -2.96 0.34 7.57
CA GLY A 366 -2.77 0.92 8.89
C GLY A 366 -4.01 0.76 9.77
N ILE A 367 -4.67 -0.39 9.67
CA ILE A 367 -5.87 -0.73 10.48
C ILE A 367 -5.54 -1.69 11.63
N TYR A 368 -4.31 -2.19 11.71
CA TYR A 368 -3.84 -3.00 12.84
C TYR A 368 -3.72 -2.16 14.12
N LYS A 369 -4.37 -2.62 15.19
CA LYS A 369 -4.34 -2.07 16.54
C LYS A 369 -4.49 -3.19 17.56
N ARG A 370 -3.89 -3.03 18.75
CA ARG A 370 -4.00 -4.02 19.85
C ARG A 370 -4.84 -3.55 21.04
N GLY A 371 -5.31 -2.29 20.99
CA GLY A 371 -6.27 -1.73 21.93
C GLY A 371 -7.32 -0.87 21.22
N VAL A 372 -8.24 -0.32 22.00
CA VAL A 372 -9.41 0.49 21.54
C VAL A 372 -9.02 1.54 20.49
N ARG A 373 -7.89 2.22 20.67
CA ARG A 373 -7.32 3.17 19.72
C ARG A 373 -5.99 2.64 19.20
N ARG A 374 -5.78 2.76 17.88
CA ARG A 374 -4.51 2.44 17.22
C ARG A 374 -3.40 3.38 17.71
N ASP A 375 -2.26 2.80 18.09
CA ASP A 375 -1.03 3.56 18.31
C ASP A 375 -0.05 3.33 17.16
N CYS A 376 0.22 4.36 16.35
CA CYS A 376 1.10 4.25 15.19
C CYS A 376 2.58 3.96 15.52
N VAL A 377 2.99 4.11 16.78
CA VAL A 377 4.35 3.76 17.23
C VAL A 377 4.37 2.34 17.76
N SER A 378 3.56 2.03 18.77
CA SER A 378 3.64 0.72 19.43
C SER A 378 2.97 -0.40 18.64
N ASP A 379 1.84 -0.15 17.95
CA ASP A 379 1.18 -1.14 17.08
C ASP A 379 1.82 -1.23 15.67
N TYR A 380 3.01 -0.65 15.49
CA TYR A 380 3.77 -0.85 14.26
C TYR A 380 4.35 -2.27 14.21
N LEU A 381 4.04 -2.99 13.13
CA LEU A 381 4.60 -4.30 12.84
C LEU A 381 5.80 -4.13 11.91
N LEU A 382 6.98 -4.57 12.35
CA LEU A 382 8.19 -4.53 11.54
C LEU A 382 7.97 -5.30 10.20
N PRO A 383 8.40 -4.76 9.05
CA PRO A 383 8.38 -5.50 7.80
C PRO A 383 9.46 -6.57 7.82
N LYS A 384 9.11 -7.82 7.47
CA LYS A 384 10.13 -8.85 7.20
C LYS A 384 10.84 -8.49 5.89
N LEU A 385 12.11 -8.84 5.73
CA LEU A 385 12.89 -8.50 4.53
C LEU A 385 12.23 -8.98 3.22
N SER A 386 11.59 -10.16 3.24
CA SER A 386 10.83 -10.72 2.12
C SER A 386 9.55 -9.94 1.80
N GLU A 387 8.86 -9.41 2.81
CA GLU A 387 7.69 -8.55 2.63
C GLU A 387 8.12 -7.16 2.13
N PHE A 388 9.20 -6.60 2.68
CA PHE A 388 9.81 -5.33 2.24
C PHE A 388 10.14 -5.38 0.75
N GLN A 389 10.79 -6.44 0.27
CA GLN A 389 11.11 -6.61 -1.15
C GLN A 389 9.86 -6.49 -2.05
N ARG A 390 8.71 -7.04 -1.64
CA ARG A 390 7.44 -6.91 -2.40
C ARG A 390 6.92 -5.47 -2.46
N VAL A 391 7.07 -4.71 -1.39
CA VAL A 391 6.65 -3.29 -1.32
C VAL A 391 7.65 -2.39 -2.05
N TYR A 392 8.93 -2.77 -2.08
CA TYR A 392 10.02 -2.00 -2.65
C TYR A 392 10.23 -2.22 -4.15
N GLU A 393 9.97 -3.43 -4.67
CA GLU A 393 10.20 -3.79 -6.09
C GLU A 393 9.58 -2.80 -7.10
N PRO A 394 8.34 -2.28 -6.93
CA PRO A 394 7.77 -1.27 -7.82
C PRO A 394 8.55 0.05 -7.86
N PHE A 395 9.35 0.32 -6.84
CA PHE A 395 10.18 1.52 -6.71
C PHE A 395 11.66 1.24 -6.98
N ARG A 396 12.11 -0.01 -7.13
CA ARG A 396 13.54 -0.36 -7.33
C ARG A 396 14.17 0.30 -8.56
N TRP A 397 13.37 0.78 -9.51
CA TRP A 397 13.85 1.58 -10.62
C TRP A 397 14.51 2.90 -10.17
N THR A 398 14.16 3.47 -9.01
CA THR A 398 14.80 4.70 -8.49
C THR A 398 16.27 4.49 -8.14
N GLU A 399 16.63 3.30 -7.63
CA GLU A 399 18.04 2.91 -7.42
C GLU A 399 18.83 2.80 -8.72
N VAL A 400 18.17 2.38 -9.81
CA VAL A 400 18.81 2.25 -11.12
C VAL A 400 18.95 3.64 -11.76
N ALA A 401 17.85 4.42 -11.78
CA ALA A 401 17.79 5.73 -12.40
C ALA A 401 18.66 6.77 -11.68
N PHE A 402 18.62 6.82 -10.35
CA PHE A 402 19.31 7.84 -9.54
C PHE A 402 20.56 7.34 -8.82
N ASN A 403 20.83 6.02 -8.84
CA ASN A 403 22.02 5.36 -8.29
C ASN A 403 22.63 6.09 -7.06
N PRO A 404 21.89 6.06 -5.93
CA PRO A 404 22.13 6.94 -4.80
C PRO A 404 23.50 6.71 -4.17
N VAL A 405 24.20 7.81 -3.89
CA VAL A 405 25.48 7.82 -3.19
C VAL A 405 25.20 8.13 -1.72
N MET A 406 25.52 7.20 -0.83
CA MET A 406 25.45 7.38 0.61
C MET A 406 26.87 7.63 1.14
N VAL A 407 27.09 8.72 1.86
CA VAL A 407 28.34 8.99 2.60
C VAL A 407 28.02 9.44 4.02
N SER A 408 28.82 9.03 5.01
CA SER A 408 28.60 9.35 6.43
C SER A 408 29.89 9.69 7.18
N THR A 409 29.79 10.48 8.24
CA THR A 409 30.93 10.84 9.10
C THR A 409 31.04 9.90 10.30
N LEU A 410 32.20 9.27 10.48
CA LEU A 410 32.53 8.50 11.68
C LEU A 410 32.74 9.43 12.90
N GLY A 411 32.67 8.88 14.13
CA GLY A 411 32.85 9.66 15.36
C GLY A 411 34.20 10.40 15.47
N ASN A 412 35.24 9.91 14.79
CA ASN A 412 36.55 10.57 14.69
C ASN A 412 36.62 11.69 13.62
N GLY A 413 35.52 11.99 12.93
CA GLY A 413 35.43 13.02 11.89
C GLY A 413 35.77 12.54 10.47
N LYS A 414 36.19 11.29 10.26
CA LYS A 414 36.47 10.75 8.93
C LYS A 414 35.17 10.53 8.15
N ILE A 415 35.08 11.08 6.93
CA ILE A 415 34.02 10.77 5.96
C ILE A 415 34.30 9.40 5.33
N VAL A 416 33.27 8.57 5.21
CA VAL A 416 33.31 7.23 4.60
C VAL A 416 32.09 6.98 3.71
N GLU A 417 32.21 6.05 2.77
CA GLU A 417 31.08 5.58 1.97
C GLU A 417 30.11 4.72 2.79
N GLY A 418 28.84 4.74 2.41
CA GLY A 418 27.76 4.02 3.08
C GLY A 418 27.32 4.67 4.39
N LEU A 419 26.53 3.93 5.16
CA LEU A 419 25.91 4.37 6.42
C LEU A 419 26.74 4.04 7.67
N ALA A 420 28.04 3.77 7.54
CA ALA A 420 28.88 3.32 8.66
C ALA A 420 28.95 4.31 9.84
N GLY A 421 28.86 5.62 9.59
CA GLY A 421 28.79 6.67 10.61
C GLY A 421 27.46 6.76 11.38
N ILE A 422 26.41 6.06 10.92
CA ILE A 422 25.12 6.01 11.60
C ILE A 422 25.17 4.98 12.75
N PRO A 423 24.80 5.33 13.99
CA PRO A 423 24.67 4.38 15.09
C PRO A 423 23.64 3.30 14.76
N SER A 424 23.98 2.02 15.00
CA SER A 424 23.05 0.91 14.78
C SER A 424 21.95 0.83 15.85
N GLU A 425 22.22 1.36 17.04
CA GLU A 425 21.26 1.43 18.16
C GLU A 425 20.69 2.84 18.32
N GLY A 426 19.44 2.92 18.76
CA GLY A 426 18.75 4.18 19.05
C GLY A 426 19.00 4.71 20.47
N PRO A 427 18.40 5.87 20.82
CA PRO A 427 17.54 6.67 19.95
C PRO A 427 18.38 7.59 19.06
N VAL A 428 18.00 7.70 17.78
CA VAL A 428 18.71 8.51 16.80
C VAL A 428 17.72 9.44 16.11
N LEU A 429 18.08 10.72 15.98
CA LEU A 429 17.30 11.73 15.28
C LEU A 429 18.05 12.20 14.04
N VAL A 430 17.65 11.70 12.87
CA VAL A 430 18.18 12.11 11.57
C VAL A 430 17.44 13.36 11.12
N VAL A 431 18.15 14.48 10.95
CA VAL A 431 17.56 15.82 10.66
C VAL A 431 18.19 16.40 9.40
N GLY A 432 17.37 16.84 8.44
CA GLY A 432 17.91 17.36 7.17
C GLY A 432 16.94 18.17 6.33
N TYR A 433 17.33 18.38 5.08
CA TYR A 433 16.57 19.07 4.03
C TYR A 433 15.63 18.13 3.29
N HIS A 434 14.39 18.57 3.07
CA HIS A 434 13.38 17.81 2.34
C HIS A 434 13.35 18.23 0.87
N MET A 435 13.63 17.30 -0.04
CA MET A 435 13.60 17.58 -1.48
C MET A 435 12.16 17.68 -1.99
N MET A 436 12.00 18.26 -3.18
CA MET A 436 10.74 18.40 -3.90
C MET A 436 9.96 17.09 -3.91
N LEU A 437 8.72 17.14 -3.40
CA LEU A 437 7.77 16.02 -3.25
C LEU A 437 8.30 14.82 -2.44
N GLY A 438 9.41 14.96 -1.70
CA GLY A 438 10.03 13.86 -0.96
C GLY A 438 10.73 12.83 -1.84
N ALA A 439 11.29 13.25 -2.99
CA ALA A 439 11.92 12.36 -3.96
C ALA A 439 13.10 11.53 -3.40
N GLU A 440 13.71 11.98 -2.31
CA GLU A 440 14.80 11.32 -1.59
C GLU A 440 14.36 10.16 -0.69
N LEU A 441 13.08 10.14 -0.29
CA LEU A 441 12.61 9.27 0.80
C LEU A 441 12.75 7.77 0.49
N ILE A 442 12.54 7.37 -0.76
CA ILE A 442 12.57 5.95 -1.14
C ILE A 442 13.98 5.38 -1.03
N PRO A 443 15.01 5.93 -1.70
CA PRO A 443 16.40 5.49 -1.51
C PRO A 443 16.88 5.63 -0.06
N LEU A 444 16.51 6.71 0.63
CA LEU A 444 16.91 6.93 2.02
C LEU A 444 16.41 5.80 2.95
N VAL A 445 15.10 5.53 2.92
CA VAL A 445 14.48 4.54 3.80
C VAL A 445 14.83 3.11 3.38
N SER A 446 14.97 2.83 2.09
CA SER A 446 15.37 1.49 1.62
C SER A 446 16.80 1.14 2.02
N ARG A 447 17.74 2.08 1.88
CA ARG A 447 19.17 1.87 2.21
C ARG A 447 19.39 1.72 3.71
N PHE A 448 18.67 2.47 4.56
CA PHE A 448 18.70 2.27 6.01
C PHE A 448 18.28 0.84 6.43
N LEU A 449 17.24 0.28 5.80
CA LEU A 449 16.84 -1.10 6.07
C LEU A 449 17.81 -2.12 5.46
N LEU A 450 18.26 -1.91 4.22
CA LEU A 450 19.07 -2.89 3.48
C LEU A 450 20.54 -2.96 3.91
N GLU A 451 21.14 -1.84 4.33
CA GLU A 451 22.56 -1.76 4.70
C GLU A 451 22.80 -1.76 6.22
N LYS A 452 21.78 -1.38 7.01
CA LYS A 452 21.88 -1.18 8.45
C LYS A 452 20.86 -1.95 9.28
N GLU A 453 19.90 -2.64 8.65
CA GLU A 453 18.77 -3.32 9.29
C GLU A 453 17.91 -2.39 10.18
N VAL A 454 17.99 -1.07 9.94
CA VAL A 454 17.30 -0.02 10.69
C VAL A 454 16.07 0.44 9.92
N VAL A 455 14.90 0.43 10.56
CA VAL A 455 13.70 1.07 10.02
C VAL A 455 13.66 2.54 10.44
N LEU A 456 13.91 3.41 9.47
CA LEU A 456 13.90 4.87 9.65
C LEU A 456 12.46 5.41 9.73
N ARG A 457 12.03 5.83 10.92
CA ARG A 457 10.65 6.25 11.23
C ARG A 457 10.42 7.72 10.88
N GLY A 458 9.90 8.00 9.69
CA GLY A 458 9.60 9.37 9.23
C GLY A 458 8.37 10.01 9.92
N MET A 459 8.47 11.29 10.27
CA MET A 459 7.32 12.09 10.73
C MET A 459 6.64 12.81 9.56
N GLY A 460 5.54 12.25 9.07
CA GLY A 460 4.81 12.74 7.90
C GLY A 460 3.63 13.68 8.24
N HIS A 461 3.15 14.39 7.23
CA HIS A 461 1.98 15.28 7.36
C HIS A 461 0.70 14.47 7.62
N PRO A 462 -0.26 14.92 8.47
CA PRO A 462 -1.47 14.15 8.80
C PRO A 462 -2.32 13.70 7.60
N MET A 463 -2.28 14.44 6.48
CA MET A 463 -2.96 14.07 5.22
C MET A 463 -2.57 12.67 4.71
N MET A 464 -1.36 12.18 5.03
CA MET A 464 -0.87 10.87 4.60
C MET A 464 -1.52 9.70 5.38
N PHE A 465 -2.22 9.99 6.47
CA PHE A 465 -2.70 9.00 7.45
C PHE A 465 -4.21 9.03 7.67
N SER A 466 -4.88 10.14 7.37
CA SER A 466 -6.32 10.35 7.57
C SER A 466 -6.88 11.32 6.55
N ARG A 467 -8.07 11.04 6.01
CA ARG A 467 -8.82 11.95 5.14
C ARG A 467 -9.86 12.73 5.94
N GLN A 468 -10.10 13.99 5.61
CA GLN A 468 -11.29 14.74 6.04
C GLN A 468 -12.35 14.69 4.94
N GLY A 469 -13.56 14.22 5.26
CA GLY A 469 -14.70 14.21 4.35
C GLY A 469 -14.68 13.18 3.21
N GLU A 470 -15.68 13.28 2.33
CA GLU A 470 -15.81 12.54 1.08
C GLU A 470 -15.67 13.47 -0.14
N GLY A 471 -15.21 12.92 -1.27
CA GLY A 471 -15.16 13.64 -2.55
C GLY A 471 -14.07 14.72 -2.66
N GLY A 472 -13.19 14.84 -1.67
CA GLY A 472 -12.07 15.77 -1.68
C GLY A 472 -11.02 15.50 -2.75
N LEU A 473 -10.20 16.50 -3.05
CA LEU A 473 -9.14 16.44 -4.07
C LEU A 473 -7.84 15.78 -3.58
N LEU A 474 -7.69 15.58 -2.27
CA LEU A 474 -6.50 14.90 -1.72
C LEU A 474 -6.32 13.48 -2.30
N PRO A 475 -5.07 13.03 -2.58
CA PRO A 475 -4.80 11.68 -3.05
C PRO A 475 -5.37 10.61 -2.12
N GLU A 476 -5.79 9.48 -2.67
CA GLU A 476 -6.24 8.36 -1.87
C GLU A 476 -5.15 7.88 -0.90
N LEU A 477 -5.57 7.46 0.31
CA LEU A 477 -4.67 6.98 1.37
C LEU A 477 -3.80 5.80 0.94
N SER A 478 -4.23 5.06 -0.09
CA SER A 478 -3.50 4.00 -0.78
C SER A 478 -2.19 4.48 -1.42
N SER A 479 -2.14 5.72 -1.90
CA SER A 479 -0.93 6.32 -2.48
C SER A 479 0.20 6.53 -1.46
N TYR A 480 -0.13 6.60 -0.16
CA TYR A 480 0.82 6.76 0.95
C TYR A 480 1.19 5.44 1.64
N ASP A 481 0.68 4.30 1.16
CA ASP A 481 0.96 2.95 1.67
C ASP A 481 2.45 2.67 1.89
N PRO A 482 3.39 2.99 0.97
CA PRO A 482 4.80 2.64 1.17
C PRO A 482 5.36 3.29 2.44
N PHE A 483 5.05 4.57 2.68
CA PHE A 483 5.51 5.28 3.88
C PHE A 483 4.86 4.73 5.15
N ARG A 484 3.55 4.47 5.13
CA ARG A 484 2.81 3.89 6.26
C ARG A 484 3.33 2.50 6.61
N TYR A 485 3.61 1.69 5.60
CA TYR A 485 4.18 0.35 5.71
C TYR A 485 5.62 0.38 6.23
N MET A 486 6.42 1.36 5.82
CA MET A 486 7.77 1.61 6.37
C MET A 486 7.75 2.35 7.73
N GLY A 487 6.58 2.49 8.36
CA GLY A 487 6.45 2.96 9.73
C GLY A 487 6.47 4.46 9.92
N ALA A 488 6.25 5.25 8.85
CA ALA A 488 5.99 6.68 9.00
C ALA A 488 4.81 6.92 9.95
N VAL A 489 4.86 8.01 10.72
CA VAL A 489 3.84 8.40 11.70
C VAL A 489 3.36 9.83 11.45
N PRO A 490 2.09 10.17 11.76
CA PRO A 490 1.64 11.56 11.69
C PRO A 490 2.40 12.41 12.72
N VAL A 491 2.95 13.53 12.26
CA VAL A 491 3.74 14.45 13.08
C VAL A 491 2.92 14.98 14.26
N SER A 492 3.41 14.73 15.48
CA SER A 492 2.87 15.29 16.72
C SER A 492 3.89 15.15 17.85
N ALA A 493 3.83 16.01 18.86
CA ALA A 493 4.71 15.91 20.03
C ALA A 493 4.56 14.56 20.77
N SER A 494 3.35 13.99 20.81
CA SER A 494 3.08 12.66 21.39
C SER A 494 3.76 11.54 20.61
N ASN A 495 3.61 11.50 19.28
CA ASN A 495 4.21 10.43 18.48
C ASN A 495 5.74 10.54 18.46
N PHE A 496 6.26 11.76 18.43
CA PHE A 496 7.70 12.01 18.50
C PHE A 496 8.30 11.58 19.85
N PHE A 497 7.64 11.91 20.96
CA PHE A 497 7.98 11.41 22.29
C PHE A 497 7.98 9.88 22.34
N LYS A 498 6.92 9.24 21.80
CA LYS A 498 6.78 7.78 21.78
C LYS A 498 7.90 7.11 20.99
N LEU A 499 8.23 7.60 19.80
CA LEU A 499 9.34 7.09 18.99
C LEU A 499 10.68 7.16 19.74
N MET A 500 10.99 8.30 20.35
CA MET A 500 12.22 8.47 21.13
C MET A 500 12.26 7.56 22.36
N SER A 501 11.15 7.46 23.11
CA SER A 501 11.02 6.53 24.25
C SER A 501 11.08 5.05 23.86
N SER A 502 10.81 4.74 22.59
CA SER A 502 10.85 3.39 22.01
C SER A 502 12.17 3.12 21.27
N ASN A 503 13.23 3.85 21.62
CA ASN A 503 14.59 3.70 21.11
C ASN A 503 14.70 3.69 19.57
N SER A 504 13.83 4.42 18.87
CA SER A 504 13.74 4.38 17.40
C SER A 504 14.72 5.33 16.71
N HIS A 505 15.11 4.99 15.48
CA HIS A 505 15.70 5.93 14.53
C HIS A 505 14.58 6.73 13.85
N VAL A 506 14.59 8.04 14.02
CA VAL A 506 13.53 8.96 13.58
C VAL A 506 14.06 9.91 12.52
N LEU A 507 13.30 10.09 11.44
CA LEU A 507 13.58 11.07 10.39
C LEU A 507 12.68 12.30 10.56
N LEU A 508 13.31 13.46 10.64
CA LEU A 508 12.65 14.76 10.82
C LEU A 508 13.14 15.77 9.78
N TYR A 509 12.19 16.39 9.09
CA TYR A 509 12.40 17.58 8.28
C TYR A 509 11.78 18.78 8.99
N PRO A 510 12.58 19.70 9.58
CA PRO A 510 12.03 20.78 10.39
C PRO A 510 11.23 21.80 9.58
N GLY A 511 11.52 22.06 8.31
CA GLY A 511 10.63 22.87 7.47
C GLY A 511 9.41 22.08 6.97
N GLY A 512 9.61 20.80 6.64
CA GLY A 512 8.52 19.86 6.36
C GLY A 512 7.84 20.15 5.03
N MET A 513 6.51 20.31 5.01
CA MET A 513 5.77 20.48 3.76
C MET A 513 6.17 21.76 2.97
N ARG A 514 6.62 22.82 3.65
CA ARG A 514 7.12 24.05 2.99
C ARG A 514 8.45 23.84 2.24
N GLU A 515 9.26 22.88 2.67
CA GLU A 515 10.49 22.45 1.96
C GLU A 515 10.14 21.47 0.85
N ALA A 516 9.26 20.48 1.12
CA ALA A 516 8.80 19.52 0.12
C ALA A 516 8.02 20.13 -1.05
N LEU A 517 7.44 21.31 -0.84
CA LEU A 517 6.71 22.11 -1.85
C LEU A 517 7.38 23.48 -2.03
N HIS A 518 8.72 23.52 -2.05
CA HIS A 518 9.46 24.73 -2.34
C HIS A 518 9.20 25.24 -3.78
N ARG A 519 9.57 26.49 -4.04
CA ARG A 519 9.27 27.21 -5.28
C ARG A 519 10.55 27.40 -6.11
N LYS A 520 10.44 27.99 -7.30
CA LYS A 520 11.59 28.20 -8.20
C LYS A 520 12.70 29.01 -7.52
N GLY A 521 13.93 28.51 -7.51
CA GLY A 521 15.08 29.18 -6.87
C GLY A 521 15.18 28.96 -5.35
N GLU A 522 14.24 28.22 -4.76
CA GLU A 522 14.25 27.84 -3.35
C GLU A 522 14.89 26.47 -3.11
N GLU A 523 15.44 25.83 -4.14
CA GLU A 523 16.06 24.51 -4.05
C GLU A 523 17.23 24.56 -3.05
N TYR A 524 17.28 23.58 -2.15
CA TYR A 524 18.27 23.45 -1.08
C TYR A 524 18.19 24.51 0.04
N GLN A 525 17.11 25.29 0.14
CA GLN A 525 16.91 26.25 1.24
C GLN A 525 16.19 25.63 2.45
N LEU A 526 16.62 26.01 3.67
CA LEU A 526 16.08 25.47 4.93
C LEU A 526 15.01 26.37 5.55
N PHE A 527 13.73 26.10 5.22
CA PHE A 527 12.55 26.79 5.74
C PHE A 527 12.16 26.31 7.15
N TRP A 528 13.10 26.31 8.09
CA TRP A 528 12.89 25.81 9.45
C TRP A 528 12.26 26.86 10.38
N PRO A 529 11.36 26.45 11.32
CA PRO A 529 10.69 27.36 12.23
C PRO A 529 11.65 28.04 13.22
N GLU A 530 11.42 29.30 13.57
CA GLU A 530 12.26 30.03 14.54
C GLU A 530 12.34 29.32 15.90
N GLN A 531 11.20 28.79 16.36
CA GLN A 531 11.10 28.02 17.59
C GLN A 531 10.88 26.54 17.26
N SER A 532 11.81 25.71 17.72
CA SER A 532 11.76 24.26 17.54
C SER A 532 12.11 23.56 18.85
N GLU A 533 11.31 22.57 19.22
CA GLU A 533 11.45 21.81 20.47
C GLU A 533 12.17 20.46 20.25
N PHE A 534 12.65 20.15 19.03
CA PHE A 534 13.21 18.81 18.74
C PHE A 534 14.51 18.52 19.46
N VAL A 535 15.37 19.52 19.67
CA VAL A 535 16.63 19.36 20.43
C VAL A 535 16.33 19.02 21.89
N ARG A 536 15.30 19.66 22.49
CA ARG A 536 14.86 19.39 23.86
C ARG A 536 14.26 17.99 23.99
N MET A 537 13.54 17.52 22.97
CA MET A 537 13.06 16.14 22.93
C MET A 537 14.20 15.13 22.77
N ALA A 538 15.18 15.39 21.90
CA ALA A 538 16.35 14.53 21.73
C ALA A 538 17.14 14.39 23.05
N ALA A 539 17.50 15.53 23.66
CA ALA A 539 18.23 15.58 24.93
C ALA A 539 17.50 14.88 26.08
N ARG A 540 16.16 14.95 26.12
CA ARG A 540 15.34 14.25 27.12
C ARG A 540 15.52 12.72 27.10
N PHE A 541 15.90 12.15 25.95
CA PHE A 541 16.10 10.73 25.75
C PHE A 541 17.56 10.35 25.43
N GLY A 542 18.51 11.29 25.53
CA GLY A 542 19.90 11.09 25.13
C GLY A 542 20.11 10.80 23.64
N ALA A 543 19.14 11.17 22.79
CA ALA A 543 19.16 10.79 21.38
C ALA A 543 20.27 11.49 20.60
N LYS A 544 20.97 10.74 19.74
CA LYS A 544 22.04 11.29 18.90
C LYS A 544 21.42 12.02 17.71
N ILE A 545 21.72 13.30 17.54
CA ILE A 545 21.23 14.08 16.40
C ILE A 545 22.23 13.94 15.25
N ILE A 546 21.75 13.50 14.08
CA ILE A 546 22.56 13.36 12.87
C ILE A 546 22.06 14.40 11.85
N PRO A 547 22.76 15.53 11.68
CA PRO A 547 22.47 16.44 10.58
C PRO A 547 22.81 15.75 9.26
N PHE A 548 21.95 15.88 8.24
CA PHE A 548 22.24 15.38 6.90
C PHE A 548 21.80 16.35 5.80
N GLY A 549 22.58 16.36 4.73
CA GLY A 549 22.25 17.03 3.47
C GLY A 549 21.92 16.01 2.38
N VAL A 550 21.11 16.41 1.41
CA VAL A 550 20.82 15.62 0.23
C VAL A 550 20.71 16.54 -1.00
N VAL A 551 21.22 16.09 -2.15
CA VAL A 551 21.18 16.84 -3.42
C VAL A 551 20.90 15.93 -4.63
N GLY A 552 20.37 16.52 -5.69
CA GLY A 552 20.13 15.87 -6.99
C GLY A 552 18.76 16.11 -7.65
N GLU A 553 17.88 16.93 -7.07
CA GLU A 553 16.55 17.21 -7.66
C GLU A 553 16.65 18.01 -8.96
N ASP A 554 17.53 19.00 -8.98
CA ASP A 554 17.88 19.81 -10.15
C ASP A 554 18.55 18.99 -11.27
N ASP A 555 19.11 17.83 -10.94
CA ASP A 555 19.66 16.86 -11.90
C ASP A 555 18.61 15.89 -12.48
N ILE A 556 17.38 15.88 -11.95
CA ILE A 556 16.30 14.96 -12.35
C ILE A 556 15.15 15.73 -13.00
N GLY A 557 14.91 16.97 -12.61
CA GLY A 557 13.86 17.80 -13.18
C GLY A 557 14.16 19.29 -13.18
N GLU A 558 13.31 20.03 -13.90
CA GLU A 558 13.21 21.48 -13.85
C GLU A 558 11.77 21.86 -13.47
N LEU A 559 11.63 22.76 -12.49
CA LEU A 559 10.34 23.24 -12.03
C LEU A 559 9.76 24.23 -13.05
N LEU A 560 8.86 23.78 -13.94
CA LEU A 560 8.26 24.63 -14.98
C LEU A 560 7.16 25.53 -14.44
N PHE A 561 6.30 25.02 -13.56
CA PHE A 561 5.24 25.78 -12.90
C PHE A 561 5.23 25.43 -11.42
N ASP A 562 5.44 26.43 -10.57
CA ASP A 562 5.29 26.33 -9.13
C ASP A 562 3.95 26.93 -8.67
N TYR A 563 3.73 27.03 -7.36
CA TYR A 563 2.58 27.70 -6.77
C TYR A 563 2.25 29.07 -7.40
N HIS A 564 3.25 29.94 -7.60
CA HIS A 564 3.02 31.31 -8.07
C HIS A 564 2.56 31.35 -9.52
N ASP A 565 2.90 30.35 -10.34
CA ASP A 565 2.41 30.27 -11.71
C ASP A 565 1.05 29.57 -11.79
N LEU A 566 0.85 28.52 -10.99
CA LEU A 566 -0.42 27.78 -10.95
C LEU A 566 -1.58 28.63 -10.40
N ILE A 567 -1.36 29.48 -9.39
CA ILE A 567 -2.39 30.34 -8.80
C ILE A 567 -2.92 31.41 -9.78
N LYS A 568 -2.18 31.71 -10.86
CA LYS A 568 -2.60 32.63 -11.93
C LYS A 568 -3.61 31.99 -12.89
N ILE A 569 -3.76 30.66 -12.87
CA ILE A 569 -4.64 29.90 -13.76
C ILE A 569 -5.90 29.50 -12.94
N PRO A 570 -7.10 29.98 -13.28
CA PRO A 570 -8.29 29.81 -12.44
C PRO A 570 -8.58 28.36 -12.03
N TYR A 571 -8.45 27.41 -12.96
CA TYR A 571 -8.67 25.99 -12.67
C TYR A 571 -7.71 25.43 -11.59
N PHE A 572 -6.42 25.77 -11.68
CA PHE A 572 -5.43 25.31 -10.69
C PHE A 572 -5.56 26.06 -9.38
N LYS A 573 -5.91 27.35 -9.41
CA LYS A 573 -6.24 28.13 -8.21
C LYS A 573 -7.36 27.47 -7.41
N ASP A 574 -8.51 27.20 -8.03
CA ASP A 574 -9.66 26.58 -7.35
C ASP A 574 -9.31 25.20 -6.77
N ALA A 575 -8.42 24.45 -7.42
CA ALA A 575 -7.95 23.15 -6.94
C ALA A 575 -7.00 23.28 -5.73
N ILE A 576 -6.06 24.23 -5.77
CA ILE A 576 -5.10 24.50 -4.68
C ILE A 576 -5.82 25.03 -3.44
N GLU A 577 -6.78 25.94 -3.59
CA GLU A 577 -7.58 26.47 -2.48
C GLU A 577 -8.36 25.36 -1.77
N LYS A 578 -8.97 24.42 -2.52
CA LYS A 578 -9.66 23.24 -1.98
C LYS A 578 -8.70 22.28 -1.29
N LEU A 579 -7.61 21.89 -1.94
CA LEU A 579 -6.58 21.01 -1.35
C LEU A 579 -6.01 21.57 -0.03
N THR A 580 -5.76 22.88 0.01
CA THR A 580 -5.22 23.58 1.18
C THR A 580 -6.26 23.74 2.29
N ALA A 581 -7.56 23.76 1.97
CA ALA A 581 -8.65 23.76 2.93
C ALA A 581 -8.94 22.35 3.51
N GLU A 582 -8.80 21.29 2.71
CA GLU A 582 -8.91 19.89 3.14
C GLU A 582 -7.72 19.42 4.01
N ALA A 583 -6.55 20.03 3.81
CA ALA A 583 -5.34 19.68 4.55
C ALA A 583 -5.36 20.20 6.00
N VAL A 584 -4.93 19.36 6.94
CA VAL A 584 -4.72 19.76 8.34
C VAL A 584 -3.63 20.82 8.42
N LYS A 585 -4.00 22.07 8.70
CA LYS A 585 -3.05 23.16 8.90
C LYS A 585 -2.20 22.93 10.15
N LEU A 586 -0.93 22.63 9.97
CA LEU A 586 0.05 22.58 11.05
C LEU A 586 0.55 24.01 11.34
N ARG A 587 1.03 24.28 12.56
CA ARG A 587 1.65 25.58 12.90
C ARG A 587 0.76 26.79 12.56
N SER A 588 -0.54 26.72 12.87
CA SER A 588 -1.51 27.79 12.59
C SER A 588 -1.21 29.14 13.27
N THR A 589 -0.23 29.17 14.18
CA THR A 589 0.30 30.38 14.86
C THR A 589 1.68 30.80 14.35
N ALA A 590 2.18 30.22 13.26
CA ALA A 590 3.40 30.70 12.60
C ALA A 590 3.08 31.92 11.74
N GLU A 591 4.08 32.79 11.57
CA GLU A 591 4.01 33.97 10.71
C GLU A 591 5.01 33.84 9.54
N GLY A 592 4.84 34.68 8.51
CA GLY A 592 5.72 34.70 7.32
C GLY A 592 5.71 33.41 6.49
N GLU A 593 6.84 33.09 5.85
CA GLU A 593 6.98 31.95 4.92
C GLU A 593 6.67 30.57 5.54
N LEU A 594 6.75 30.45 6.88
CA LEU A 594 6.45 29.22 7.63
C LEU A 594 4.94 28.97 7.80
N ALA A 595 4.15 30.04 7.69
CA ALA A 595 2.69 29.98 7.67
C ALA A 595 2.16 29.54 6.29
N ASN A 596 2.95 29.73 5.23
CA ASN A 596 2.59 29.29 3.89
C ASN A 596 2.69 27.77 3.80
N GLN A 597 1.53 27.10 3.77
CA GLN A 597 1.39 25.66 3.64
C GLN A 597 0.43 25.34 2.49
N ASP A 598 0.55 26.09 1.40
CA ASP A 598 -0.30 25.96 0.22
C ASP A 598 -0.05 24.62 -0.47
N VAL A 599 -1.04 23.74 -0.42
CA VAL A 599 -0.97 22.38 -0.97
C VAL A 599 -1.20 22.45 -2.47
N HIS A 600 -0.09 22.35 -3.21
CA HIS A 600 -0.07 22.38 -4.66
C HIS A 600 0.76 21.22 -5.22
N LEU A 601 0.49 20.84 -6.47
CA LEU A 601 1.31 19.89 -7.21
C LEU A 601 2.03 20.65 -8.34
N PRO A 602 3.35 20.87 -8.24
CA PRO A 602 4.10 21.57 -9.28
C PRO A 602 4.19 20.76 -10.58
N ILE A 603 4.41 21.46 -11.69
CA ILE A 603 4.71 20.85 -12.99
C ILE A 603 6.22 20.82 -13.16
N ILE A 604 6.78 19.60 -13.26
CA ILE A 604 8.21 19.35 -13.36
C ILE A 604 8.51 18.75 -14.75
N LEU A 605 9.45 19.35 -15.48
CA LEU A 605 10.00 18.80 -16.72
C LEU A 605 11.12 17.82 -16.37
N PRO A 606 11.02 16.51 -16.70
CA PRO A 606 12.08 15.56 -16.42
C PRO A 606 13.31 15.79 -17.31
N LYS A 607 14.50 15.63 -16.72
CA LYS A 607 15.81 15.65 -17.38
C LYS A 607 16.34 14.22 -17.57
N LEU A 608 17.44 14.07 -18.32
CA LEU A 608 18.24 12.84 -18.24
C LEU A 608 18.83 12.74 -16.83
N PRO A 609 18.49 11.72 -16.03
CA PRO A 609 18.68 11.77 -14.59
C PRO A 609 20.16 11.75 -14.21
N GLY A 610 20.55 12.68 -13.33
CA GLY A 610 21.77 12.57 -12.55
C GLY A 610 21.65 11.56 -11.41
N ARG A 611 22.36 11.80 -10.32
CA ARG A 611 22.30 10.97 -9.11
C ARG A 611 21.74 11.73 -7.92
N PHE A 612 21.19 10.99 -6.95
CA PHE A 612 21.03 11.51 -5.60
C PHE A 612 22.29 11.27 -4.79
N TYR A 613 22.67 12.27 -3.99
CA TYR A 613 23.79 12.18 -3.05
C TYR A 613 23.31 12.54 -1.66
N TYR A 614 23.67 11.74 -0.66
CA TYR A 614 23.28 11.89 0.74
C TYR A 614 24.55 11.97 1.58
N TYR A 615 24.65 12.99 2.43
CA TYR A 615 25.76 13.15 3.35
C TYR A 615 25.26 13.33 4.77
N PHE A 616 25.53 12.32 5.60
CA PHE A 616 25.26 12.33 7.03
C PHE A 616 26.48 12.88 7.77
N GLY A 617 26.34 14.06 8.36
CA GLY A 617 27.38 14.72 9.12
C GLY A 617 27.70 14.01 10.44
N LYS A 618 28.60 14.61 11.22
CA LYS A 618 29.02 14.05 12.51
C LYS A 618 27.84 13.98 13.49
N PRO A 619 27.62 12.85 14.19
CA PRO A 619 26.63 12.78 15.27
C PRO A 619 26.89 13.81 16.38
N ILE A 620 25.84 14.52 16.77
CA ILE A 620 25.82 15.47 17.89
C ILE A 620 25.21 14.75 19.11
N GLU A 621 26.02 14.60 20.15
CA GLU A 621 25.64 13.92 21.39
C GLU A 621 24.77 14.84 22.27
N THR A 622 23.62 14.32 22.71
CA THR A 622 22.72 15.03 23.64
C THR A 622 22.56 14.33 25.00
N GLU A 623 23.13 13.14 25.16
CA GLU A 623 23.17 12.42 26.44
C GLU A 623 23.98 13.21 27.49
N GLY A 624 23.49 13.24 28.73
CA GLY A 624 24.10 14.00 29.83
C GLY A 624 24.01 15.53 29.71
N ARG A 625 23.49 16.08 28.61
CA ARG A 625 23.38 17.53 28.35
C ARG A 625 22.16 18.16 29.04
N GLU A 626 22.21 18.17 30.37
CA GLU A 626 21.19 18.77 31.26
C GLU A 626 20.90 20.25 30.96
N ASP A 627 21.88 20.98 30.42
CA ASP A 627 21.75 22.37 29.99
C ASP A 627 20.68 22.56 28.89
N LEU A 628 20.48 21.56 28.02
CA LEU A 628 19.49 21.58 26.94
C LEU A 628 18.04 21.50 27.44
N LYS A 629 17.80 21.36 28.74
CA LYS A 629 16.47 21.62 29.33
C LYS A 629 16.07 23.08 29.18
N ARG A 630 17.03 24.01 29.14
CA ARG A 630 16.79 25.44 28.88
C ARG A 630 16.59 25.71 27.39
N ARG A 631 15.68 26.64 27.06
CA ARG A 631 15.33 26.97 25.67
C ARG A 631 16.46 27.67 24.90
N ASP A 632 17.24 28.52 25.55
CA ASP A 632 18.37 29.23 24.94
C ASP A 632 19.48 28.24 24.52
N LYS A 633 19.88 27.34 25.42
CA LYS A 633 20.89 26.30 25.10
C LYS A 633 20.43 25.29 24.07
N ALA A 634 19.15 24.91 24.11
CA ALA A 634 18.57 24.10 23.03
C ALA A 634 18.50 24.84 21.68
N HIS A 635 18.33 26.17 21.70
CA HIS A 635 18.33 26.99 20.48
C HIS A 635 19.74 27.14 19.88
N GLU A 636 20.79 27.26 20.70
CA GLU A 636 22.19 27.22 20.24
C GLU A 636 22.47 25.93 19.45
N VAL A 637 22.14 24.75 20.01
CA VAL A 637 22.32 23.46 19.32
C VAL A 637 21.37 23.31 18.12
N TYR A 638 20.18 23.90 18.15
CA TYR A 638 19.27 23.93 17.00
C TYR A 638 19.88 24.69 15.81
N LEU A 639 20.53 25.83 16.07
CA LEU A 639 21.26 26.59 15.05
C LEU A 639 22.51 25.84 14.57
N GLU A 640 23.23 25.14 15.45
CA GLU A 640 24.33 24.24 15.08
C GLU A 640 23.86 23.14 14.12
N VAL A 641 22.77 22.43 14.43
CA VAL A 641 22.19 21.41 13.54
C VAL A 641 21.78 22.02 12.19
N LYS A 642 21.17 23.21 12.17
CA LYS A 642 20.81 23.91 10.93
C LYS A 642 22.05 24.30 10.11
N LEU A 643 23.14 24.70 10.77
CA LEU A 643 24.41 25.03 10.13
C LEU A 643 25.08 23.78 9.53
N GLU A 644 25.11 22.66 10.27
CA GLU A 644 25.69 21.41 9.78
C GLU A 644 24.91 20.83 8.59
N VAL A 645 23.57 20.92 8.57
CA VAL A 645 22.77 20.55 7.39
C VAL A 645 23.17 21.38 6.16
N ASN A 646 23.31 22.70 6.30
CA ASN A 646 23.78 23.57 5.22
C ASN A 646 25.19 23.22 4.75
N LYS A 647 26.12 22.91 5.67
CA LYS A 647 27.47 22.43 5.32
C LYS A 647 27.43 21.12 4.55
N CYS A 648 26.57 20.17 4.95
CA CYS A 648 26.42 18.90 4.26
C CYS A 648 25.92 19.09 2.82
N ILE A 649 24.92 19.96 2.63
CA ILE A 649 24.41 20.35 1.30
C ILE A 649 25.52 21.01 0.48
N ALA A 650 26.25 21.99 1.03
CA ALA A 650 27.31 22.69 0.32
C ALA A 650 28.44 21.75 -0.13
N TYR A 651 28.88 20.84 0.75
CA TYR A 651 29.85 19.80 0.44
C TYR A 651 29.39 18.92 -0.73
N LEU A 652 28.14 18.46 -0.71
CA LEU A 652 27.58 17.65 -1.79
C LEU A 652 27.46 18.41 -3.11
N LYS A 653 27.03 19.68 -3.07
CA LYS A 653 26.96 20.54 -4.27
C LYS A 653 28.33 20.75 -4.91
N GLU A 654 29.42 20.82 -4.14
CA GLU A 654 30.78 20.89 -4.68
C GLU A 654 31.27 19.53 -5.21
N LYS A 655 31.11 18.46 -4.42
CA LYS A 655 31.66 17.14 -4.74
C LYS A 655 30.98 16.46 -5.92
N ARG A 656 29.67 16.63 -6.11
CA ARG A 656 28.93 16.04 -7.26
C ARG A 656 29.41 16.54 -8.63
N GLU A 657 29.96 17.76 -8.70
CA GLU A 657 30.51 18.32 -9.94
C GLU A 657 31.79 17.57 -10.38
N LYS A 658 32.42 16.83 -9.45
CA LYS A 658 33.60 16.00 -9.66
C LYS A 658 33.27 14.52 -9.87
N ASP A 659 31.98 14.12 -9.88
CA ASP A 659 31.56 12.73 -10.10
C ASP A 659 31.50 12.39 -11.60
N PRO A 660 32.43 11.56 -12.14
CA PRO A 660 32.40 11.17 -13.55
C PRO A 660 31.17 10.31 -13.92
N TYR A 661 30.46 9.78 -12.91
CA TYR A 661 29.28 8.94 -13.05
C TYR A 661 27.97 9.66 -12.72
N ARG A 662 27.96 11.00 -12.53
CA ARG A 662 26.71 11.77 -12.32
C ARG A 662 25.71 11.49 -13.45
N ASN A 663 26.14 11.58 -14.70
CA ASN A 663 25.30 11.34 -15.89
C ASN A 663 24.95 9.85 -16.07
N LEU A 664 23.67 9.55 -16.31
CA LEU A 664 23.16 8.20 -16.60
C LEU A 664 23.95 7.43 -17.68
N VAL A 665 24.39 8.10 -18.75
CA VAL A 665 25.11 7.45 -19.87
C VAL A 665 26.44 6.86 -19.40
N ALA A 666 27.18 7.58 -18.57
CA ALA A 666 28.44 7.10 -17.98
C ALA A 666 28.20 5.89 -17.06
N ARG A 667 27.10 5.90 -16.28
CA ARG A 667 26.69 4.78 -15.42
C ARG A 667 26.32 3.54 -16.22
N LEU A 668 25.54 3.69 -17.29
CA LEU A 668 25.15 2.60 -18.17
C LEU A 668 26.37 1.99 -18.88
N HIS A 669 27.33 2.80 -19.32
CA HIS A 669 28.59 2.30 -19.89
C HIS A 669 29.43 1.51 -18.87
N TYR A 670 29.54 2.01 -17.63
CA TYR A 670 30.21 1.31 -16.55
C TYR A 670 29.53 -0.04 -16.23
N GLN A 671 28.20 -0.05 -16.12
CA GLN A 671 27.41 -1.25 -15.86
C GLN A 671 27.43 -2.26 -17.02
N ALA A 672 27.50 -1.81 -18.27
CA ALA A 672 27.65 -2.70 -19.42
C ALA A 672 29.02 -3.39 -19.45
N THR A 673 30.07 -2.74 -18.94
CA THR A 673 31.44 -3.26 -18.92
C THR A 673 31.78 -4.07 -17.66
N HIS A 674 31.21 -3.70 -16.50
CA HIS A 674 31.50 -4.32 -15.20
C HIS A 674 30.33 -5.18 -14.65
N GLY A 675 29.19 -5.20 -15.34
CA GLY A 675 27.96 -5.89 -14.95
C GLY A 675 26.94 -4.98 -14.25
N PHE A 676 25.66 -5.16 -14.57
CA PHE A 676 24.53 -4.35 -14.05
C PHE A 676 24.27 -4.44 -12.54
N ARG A 677 25.02 -5.27 -11.81
CA ARG A 677 24.96 -5.37 -10.33
C ARG A 677 26.16 -4.72 -9.63
N SER A 678 27.14 -4.26 -10.39
CA SER A 678 28.36 -3.68 -9.83
C SER A 678 28.09 -2.28 -9.29
N GLN A 679 28.65 -1.99 -8.11
CA GLN A 679 28.57 -0.68 -7.47
C GLN A 679 29.28 0.33 -8.37
N VAL A 680 28.55 1.36 -8.80
CA VAL A 680 29.11 2.40 -9.66
C VAL A 680 29.89 3.38 -8.77
N PRO A 681 31.19 3.62 -9.03
CA PRO A 681 31.99 4.55 -8.25
C PRO A 681 31.41 5.98 -8.22
N THR A 682 31.98 6.84 -7.39
CA THR A 682 31.64 8.26 -7.31
C THR A 682 32.90 9.10 -7.11
N PHE A 683 32.77 10.35 -6.69
CA PHE A 683 33.88 11.23 -6.33
C PHE A 683 34.73 10.68 -5.18
N GLU A 684 36.00 11.09 -5.12
CA GLU A 684 36.88 10.81 -3.97
C GLU A 684 36.45 11.62 -2.73
N LEU A 685 36.51 11.00 -1.54
CA LEU A 685 36.06 11.55 -0.25
C LEU A 685 37.10 12.50 0.37
#